data_AF-R7AY30-F1
#
_entry.id   AF-R7AY30-F1
#
_cell.length_a   1.000
_cell.length_b   1.000
_cell.length_c   1.000
_cell.angle_alpha   90.00
_cell.angle_beta   90.00
_cell.angle_gamma   90.00
#
_symmetry.space_group_name_H-M   'P 1'
#
loop_
_entity.id
_entity.type
_entity.pdbx_description
1 polymer ?
#
loop_
_entity_poly.entity_id
_entity_poly.type
_entity_poly.pdbx_seq_one_letter_code
_entity_poly.pdbx_strand_id
1 'polypeptide(L)'
;MNYFCRTTIEAAKDKIRTFFMMVEADPKSNTPPSLKKEVLLEQHEYKEFLLLYHPKATIMVDYILYQTEETVHAATQPEIFEDLIQSGKATILSSGELQIEPTDKKDKGGVVRRKKKSSPLLVLGIVSGVAIIALISFQGGKMLGLSHKGNADTESNPGIIAEDGMIIPVQNVIADDAEQITVSIDRSYAAVPTEDLQLKGTVGEDGSAQITLPEFDKTDFFTHVSGYTWGFTTDPDGTEIEYYGGKTYAFQADTRLYRVLEKYAGGSGTKEDPYLIDYFDQLELMGVEKARGYFKQIADISFPEWASHKPINTVNELKADPNTEYFEYDGGGFVIDNLDAPLFDKVSGAVIKNVNIRNAAIQSEVYRDYGFIVCNAYNYHYRAENGTIYETGETLIRHCSVSHSSITAELSDQEEAAVTTTEIVYAPEVVPPDLVDENGNPVEVTTTDAPEKTKRAEYAIGAITGNGGQIEDCYVSDFEISAYLEDYILYAGGISGKPANVVNSGVYNYSANGNIFNAGGIVGSAEGARAYDAKGQELPEFYGGSIQGCVARSVTLNSEIAAGGIAGIGCTNVEHALISNCYATELHISCGEYEDEARTQVIKQGFIGGIIALDGTGKYGHTISNTVSLSDFSVIGKKEKSTYDDTVRLAPPYAFYQENIQTVINRNTVNPASPKEIFTGCFIFGEPDEFGDETGNLAFPATIQDLLPITVIQKEENQNG
;
A
#
# COMPACT_ATOMS: atom_id res chain seq x y z
N MET A 1 -34.91 11.43 17.35
CA MET A 1 -33.55 10.94 17.13
C MET A 1 -33.52 9.45 17.45
N ASN A 2 -33.10 8.65 16.48
CA ASN A 2 -32.94 7.21 16.64
C ASN A 2 -31.46 6.88 16.77
N TYR A 3 -31.15 5.84 17.54
CA TYR A 3 -29.78 5.37 17.74
C TYR A 3 -29.71 3.88 17.46
N PHE A 4 -28.67 3.46 16.73
CA PHE A 4 -28.41 2.06 16.45
C PHE A 4 -26.91 1.77 16.50
N CYS A 5 -26.54 0.53 16.81
CA CYS A 5 -25.17 0.07 16.77
C CYS A 5 -24.98 -0.89 15.59
N ARG A 6 -23.85 -0.75 14.90
CA ARG A 6 -23.24 -1.86 14.15
C ARG A 6 -22.38 -2.61 15.15
N THR A 7 -22.68 -3.88 15.39
CA THR A 7 -21.99 -4.72 16.37
C THR A 7 -21.35 -5.90 15.67
N THR A 8 -20.04 -6.04 15.81
CA THR A 8 -19.26 -7.18 15.34
C THR A 8 -18.89 -8.03 16.54
N ILE A 9 -19.24 -9.31 16.52
CA ILE A 9 -18.86 -10.28 17.55
C ILE A 9 -17.89 -11.29 16.97
N GLU A 10 -16.80 -11.55 17.71
CA GLU A 10 -15.75 -12.47 17.32
C GLU A 10 -15.42 -13.41 18.47
N ALA A 11 -15.33 -14.71 18.16
CA ALA A 11 -14.87 -15.72 19.12
C ALA A 11 -13.57 -16.42 18.71
N ALA A 12 -13.18 -16.31 17.43
CA ALA A 12 -11.96 -16.81 16.80
C ALA A 12 -11.88 -16.29 15.35
N LYS A 13 -10.71 -16.40 14.70
CA LYS A 13 -10.38 -15.89 13.36
C LYS A 13 -11.43 -16.18 12.25
N ASP A 14 -12.17 -17.28 12.34
CA ASP A 14 -13.19 -17.67 11.35
C ASP A 14 -14.63 -17.68 11.90
N LYS A 15 -14.84 -17.09 13.08
CA LYS A 15 -16.11 -17.10 13.83
C LYS A 15 -16.50 -15.68 14.19
N ILE A 16 -16.82 -14.91 13.15
CA ILE A 16 -17.19 -13.50 13.21
C ILE A 16 -18.64 -13.36 12.73
N ARG A 17 -19.42 -12.50 13.40
CA ARG A 17 -20.75 -12.11 12.95
C ARG A 17 -20.99 -10.63 13.19
N THR A 18 -21.49 -9.94 12.17
CA THR A 18 -21.89 -8.53 12.27
C THR A 18 -23.41 -8.42 12.19
N PHE A 19 -24.00 -7.59 13.05
CA PHE A 19 -25.43 -7.31 13.03
C PHE A 19 -25.73 -5.90 13.56
N PHE A 20 -26.94 -5.43 13.29
CA PHE A 20 -27.43 -4.13 13.72
C PHE A 20 -28.41 -4.26 14.87
N MET A 21 -28.35 -3.33 15.82
CA MET A 21 -29.29 -3.31 16.95
C MET A 21 -29.66 -1.89 17.36
N MET A 22 -30.90 -1.69 17.76
CA MET A 22 -31.37 -0.40 18.26
C MET A 22 -30.90 -0.16 19.70
N VAL A 23 -30.51 1.09 19.99
CA VAL A 23 -30.14 1.52 21.35
C VAL A 23 -31.09 2.61 21.81
N GLU A 24 -31.72 2.40 22.97
CA GLU A 24 -32.62 3.40 23.55
C GLU A 24 -31.82 4.49 24.29
N ALA A 25 -32.09 5.75 23.98
CA ALA A 25 -31.60 6.88 24.75
C ALA A 25 -32.42 7.03 26.04
N ASP A 26 -31.74 7.30 27.16
CA ASP A 26 -32.43 7.69 28.40
C ASP A 26 -33.06 9.08 28.19
N PRO A 27 -34.40 9.22 28.23
CA PRO A 27 -35.06 10.50 28.01
C PRO A 27 -34.73 11.56 29.08
N LYS A 28 -34.00 11.20 30.15
CA LYS A 28 -33.56 12.10 31.22
C LYS A 28 -32.07 12.46 31.15
N SER A 29 -31.30 11.88 30.23
CA SER A 29 -29.87 12.17 30.06
C SER A 29 -29.60 12.99 28.79
N ASN A 30 -28.73 14.00 28.91
CA ASN A 30 -28.20 14.74 27.75
C ASN A 30 -26.97 14.08 27.13
N THR A 31 -26.58 12.89 27.61
CA THR A 31 -25.46 12.13 27.05
C THR A 31 -25.96 11.15 25.98
N PRO A 32 -25.21 10.95 24.90
CA PRO A 32 -25.44 9.84 23.97
C PRO A 32 -25.61 8.51 24.70
N PRO A 33 -26.48 7.60 24.23
CA PRO A 33 -26.56 6.28 24.82
C PRO A 33 -25.25 5.51 24.61
N SER A 34 -24.95 4.53 25.45
CA SER A 34 -23.83 3.61 25.25
C SER A 34 -24.35 2.18 25.17
N LEU A 35 -23.69 1.31 24.41
CA LEU A 35 -24.06 -0.10 24.37
C LEU A 35 -23.80 -0.73 25.75
N LYS A 36 -24.84 -1.30 26.35
CA LYS A 36 -24.73 -2.03 27.61
C LYS A 36 -24.71 -3.53 27.35
N LYS A 37 -23.90 -4.26 28.11
CA LYS A 37 -23.76 -5.72 28.00
C LYS A 37 -25.11 -6.43 28.08
N GLU A 38 -26.02 -5.98 28.94
CA GLU A 38 -27.34 -6.61 29.10
C GLU A 38 -28.19 -6.53 27.83
N VAL A 39 -28.10 -5.44 27.07
CA VAL A 39 -28.87 -5.25 25.83
C VAL A 39 -28.36 -6.17 24.72
N LEU A 40 -27.04 -6.36 24.65
CA LEU A 40 -26.38 -7.25 23.70
C LEU A 40 -26.72 -8.73 23.98
N LEU A 41 -26.68 -9.14 25.25
CA LEU A 41 -27.00 -10.52 25.66
C LEU A 41 -28.45 -10.93 25.35
N GLU A 42 -29.34 -9.95 25.15
CA GLU A 42 -30.74 -10.19 24.83
C GLU A 42 -31.02 -10.32 23.31
N GLN A 43 -30.09 -9.89 22.45
CA GLN A 43 -30.26 -9.93 20.98
C GLN A 43 -30.36 -11.36 20.44
N HIS A 44 -31.16 -11.53 19.39
CA HIS A 44 -31.41 -12.84 18.78
C HIS A 44 -30.15 -13.37 18.08
N GLU A 45 -29.47 -12.51 17.35
CA GLU A 45 -28.27 -12.78 16.55
C GLU A 45 -27.10 -13.22 17.43
N TYR A 46 -26.95 -12.59 18.60
CA TYR A 46 -25.97 -12.98 19.62
C TYR A 46 -26.28 -14.37 20.21
N LYS A 47 -27.54 -14.65 20.52
CA LYS A 47 -27.95 -15.97 21.04
C LYS A 47 -27.78 -17.07 19.99
N GLU A 48 -28.10 -16.79 18.73
CA GLU A 48 -27.82 -17.70 17.62
C GLU A 48 -26.34 -17.96 17.44
N PHE A 49 -25.51 -16.92 17.53
CA PHE A 49 -24.05 -17.06 17.45
C PHE A 49 -23.50 -18.00 18.52
N LEU A 50 -23.98 -17.89 19.77
CA LEU A 50 -23.62 -18.81 20.85
C LEU A 50 -24.07 -20.26 20.59
N LEU A 51 -25.24 -20.43 19.99
CA LEU A 51 -25.79 -21.75 19.64
C LEU A 51 -25.03 -22.39 18.46
N LEU A 52 -24.61 -21.59 17.48
CA LEU A 52 -23.95 -22.08 16.29
C LEU A 52 -22.47 -22.43 16.55
N TYR A 53 -21.77 -21.59 17.30
CA TYR A 53 -20.31 -21.69 17.43
C TYR A 53 -19.81 -22.28 18.74
N HIS A 54 -20.67 -22.37 19.77
CA HIS A 54 -20.33 -22.87 21.10
C HIS A 54 -18.96 -22.40 21.62
N PRO A 55 -18.71 -21.07 21.66
CA PRO A 55 -17.40 -20.53 21.99
C PRO A 55 -16.99 -20.90 23.42
N LYS A 56 -15.74 -21.37 23.58
CA LYS A 56 -15.14 -21.72 24.88
C LYS A 56 -14.20 -20.65 25.42
N ALA A 57 -13.86 -19.67 24.59
CA ALA A 57 -12.99 -18.53 24.89
C ALA A 57 -13.81 -17.24 24.97
N THR A 58 -13.19 -16.16 25.46
CA THR A 58 -13.78 -14.82 25.53
C THR A 58 -14.24 -14.35 24.15
N ILE A 59 -15.45 -13.80 24.09
CA ILE A 59 -16.03 -13.20 22.89
C ILE A 59 -15.69 -11.72 22.90
N MET A 60 -14.99 -11.27 21.87
CA MET A 60 -14.71 -9.85 21.61
C MET A 60 -15.88 -9.24 20.87
N VAL A 61 -16.28 -8.04 21.28
CA VAL A 61 -17.43 -7.34 20.71
C VAL A 61 -17.06 -5.90 20.43
N ASP A 62 -16.94 -5.58 19.15
CA ASP A 62 -16.70 -4.21 18.69
C ASP A 62 -18.02 -3.60 18.27
N TYR A 63 -18.28 -2.36 18.68
CA TYR A 63 -19.48 -1.66 18.25
C TYR A 63 -19.21 -0.21 17.86
N ILE A 64 -19.98 0.26 16.88
CA ILE A 64 -20.03 1.65 16.46
C ILE A 64 -21.47 2.12 16.62
N LEU A 65 -21.67 3.18 17.42
CA LEU A 65 -22.96 3.81 17.66
C LEU A 65 -23.20 4.92 16.64
N TYR A 66 -24.34 4.83 15.97
CA TYR A 66 -24.82 5.80 14.99
C TYR A 66 -26.05 6.54 15.51
N GLN A 67 -26.19 7.78 15.05
CA GLN A 67 -27.37 8.62 15.22
C GLN A 67 -27.98 8.93 13.87
N THR A 68 -29.30 8.86 13.78
CA THR A 68 -30.02 9.24 12.56
C THR A 68 -31.36 9.92 12.88
N GLU A 69 -31.78 10.80 11.98
CA GLU A 69 -33.11 11.41 11.99
C GLU A 69 -34.15 10.54 11.27
N GLU A 70 -33.70 9.57 10.47
CA GLU A 70 -34.54 8.65 9.71
C GLU A 70 -35.24 7.65 10.64
N THR A 71 -36.46 7.25 10.27
CA THR A 71 -37.25 6.30 11.05
C THR A 71 -36.74 4.87 10.85
N VAL A 72 -36.02 4.35 11.84
CA VAL A 72 -35.55 2.96 11.91
C VAL A 72 -36.11 2.24 13.13
N HIS A 73 -36.34 0.93 13.01
CA HIS A 73 -36.91 0.08 14.06
C HIS A 73 -36.12 -1.23 14.18
N ALA A 74 -36.32 -1.97 15.27
CA ALA A 74 -35.61 -3.24 15.50
C ALA A 74 -35.85 -4.33 14.43
N ALA A 75 -36.92 -4.20 13.63
CA ALA A 75 -37.23 -5.12 12.52
C ALA A 75 -36.77 -4.61 11.15
N THR A 76 -36.07 -3.47 11.10
CA THR A 76 -35.51 -2.92 9.87
C THR A 76 -34.44 -3.88 9.34
N GLN A 77 -34.44 -4.13 8.03
CA GLN A 77 -33.47 -5.03 7.39
C GLN A 77 -32.05 -4.43 7.46
N PRO A 78 -31.00 -5.25 7.64
CA PRO A 78 -29.61 -4.78 7.75
C PRO A 78 -29.17 -3.85 6.61
N GLU A 79 -29.61 -4.12 5.38
CA GLU A 79 -29.28 -3.36 4.18
C GLU A 79 -29.70 -1.89 4.27
N ILE A 80 -30.80 -1.61 5.00
CA ILE A 80 -31.27 -0.23 5.22
C ILE A 80 -30.36 0.52 6.19
N PHE A 81 -29.80 -0.15 7.20
CA PHE A 81 -28.83 0.48 8.09
C PHE A 81 -27.51 0.78 7.37
N GLU A 82 -27.06 -0.13 6.51
CA GLU A 82 -25.88 0.10 5.68
C GLU A 82 -26.09 1.26 4.69
N ASP A 83 -27.24 1.34 4.03
CA ASP A 83 -27.58 2.47 3.15
C ASP A 83 -27.58 3.81 3.91
N LEU A 84 -28.11 3.84 5.15
CA LEU A 84 -28.06 5.05 5.98
C LEU A 84 -26.63 5.48 6.33
N ILE A 85 -25.72 4.53 6.54
CA ILE A 85 -24.30 4.80 6.80
C ILE A 85 -23.63 5.32 5.52
N GLN A 86 -23.81 4.62 4.40
CA GLN A 86 -23.18 4.92 3.12
C GLN A 86 -23.66 6.26 2.52
N SER A 87 -24.95 6.56 2.67
CA SER A 87 -25.55 7.81 2.19
C SER A 87 -25.26 9.02 3.10
N GLY A 88 -24.54 8.83 4.20
CA GLY A 88 -24.21 9.90 5.16
C GLY A 88 -25.40 10.37 6.02
N LYS A 89 -26.52 9.63 6.00
CA LYS A 89 -27.73 9.92 6.80
C LYS A 89 -27.67 9.39 8.23
N ALA A 90 -26.62 8.65 8.56
CA ALA A 90 -26.27 8.23 9.91
C ALA A 90 -24.89 8.78 10.31
N THR A 91 -24.82 9.46 11.45
CA THR A 91 -23.58 10.04 11.97
C THR A 91 -23.03 9.19 13.11
N ILE A 92 -21.73 8.90 13.08
CA ILE A 92 -21.04 8.18 14.17
C ILE A 92 -21.00 9.07 15.41
N LEU A 93 -21.39 8.51 16.56
CA LEU A 93 -21.32 9.17 17.86
C LEU A 93 -20.17 8.66 18.74
N SER A 94 -19.92 7.36 18.72
CA SER A 94 -18.89 6.71 19.52
C SER A 94 -18.64 5.30 19.00
N SER A 95 -17.43 4.78 19.23
CA SER A 95 -17.12 3.35 19.14
C SER A 95 -16.61 2.83 20.47
N GLY A 96 -16.60 1.52 20.63
CA GLY A 96 -16.01 0.89 21.81
C GLY A 96 -16.01 -0.63 21.71
N GLU A 97 -15.39 -1.25 22.71
CA GLU A 97 -15.19 -2.70 22.76
C GLU A 97 -15.79 -3.27 24.05
N LEU A 98 -16.29 -4.50 24.00
CA LEU A 98 -16.74 -5.27 25.15
C LEU A 98 -16.17 -6.68 25.08
N GLN A 99 -15.73 -7.20 26.23
CA GLN A 99 -15.31 -8.60 26.37
C GLN A 99 -16.37 -9.39 27.13
N ILE A 100 -16.81 -10.52 26.58
CA ILE A 100 -17.81 -11.39 27.20
C ILE A 100 -17.26 -12.80 27.39
N GLU A 101 -17.15 -13.23 28.64
CA GLU A 101 -16.81 -14.61 28.98
C GLU A 101 -18.04 -15.53 28.80
N PRO A 102 -17.92 -16.69 28.12
CA PRO A 102 -19.05 -17.62 27.88
C PRO A 102 -19.70 -18.18 29.16
N THR A 103 -19.05 -18.05 30.32
CA THR A 103 -19.48 -18.63 31.61
C THR A 103 -20.34 -17.72 32.51
N ASP A 104 -20.71 -16.52 32.07
CA ASP A 104 -21.60 -15.63 32.83
C ASP A 104 -23.05 -16.15 32.85
N LYS A 105 -23.29 -17.21 33.64
CA LYS A 105 -24.63 -17.64 34.04
C LYS A 105 -25.25 -16.53 34.88
N LYS A 106 -26.44 -16.08 34.46
CA LYS A 106 -27.41 -15.26 35.23
C LYS A 106 -27.14 -15.29 36.74
N ASP A 107 -26.74 -14.15 37.29
CA ASP A 107 -26.78 -13.88 38.73
C ASP A 107 -28.23 -14.03 39.23
N LYS A 108 -28.59 -15.25 39.66
CA LYS A 108 -29.76 -15.48 40.50
C LYS A 108 -29.28 -15.38 41.94
N GLY A 109 -29.68 -14.29 42.58
CA GLY A 109 -29.38 -13.98 43.98
C GLY A 109 -29.57 -15.16 44.92
N GLY A 110 -28.58 -15.35 45.79
CA GLY A 110 -28.57 -16.41 46.80
C GLY A 110 -27.27 -16.43 47.59
N VAL A 111 -27.23 -15.62 48.64
CA VAL A 111 -26.18 -15.49 49.65
C VAL A 111 -25.46 -16.81 50.00
N VAL A 112 -24.16 -16.91 49.74
CA VAL A 112 -23.24 -17.69 50.60
C VAL A 112 -21.91 -16.94 50.78
N ARG A 113 -21.69 -16.47 52.01
CA ARG A 113 -20.47 -15.84 52.50
C ARG A 113 -19.28 -16.81 52.50
N ARG A 114 -18.11 -16.40 51.99
CA ARG A 114 -16.81 -16.71 52.62
C ARG A 114 -15.82 -15.54 52.41
N LYS A 115 -14.98 -15.34 53.43
CA LYS A 115 -14.38 -14.07 53.86
C LYS A 115 -13.21 -13.57 53.00
N LYS A 116 -13.22 -12.24 52.81
CA LYS A 116 -12.14 -11.31 52.41
C LYS A 116 -10.78 -11.59 53.07
N LYS A 117 -9.70 -11.54 52.28
CA LYS A 117 -8.48 -10.79 52.58
C LYS A 117 -8.38 -9.64 51.58
N SER A 118 -8.03 -8.47 52.08
CA SER A 118 -8.21 -7.14 51.49
C SER A 118 -7.07 -6.74 50.55
N SER A 119 -7.39 -6.35 49.32
CA SER A 119 -6.67 -5.33 48.55
C SER A 119 -7.28 -3.95 48.82
N PRO A 120 -6.50 -2.86 48.88
CA PRO A 120 -7.06 -1.51 48.92
C PRO A 120 -7.31 -0.99 47.49
N LEU A 121 -8.58 -0.63 47.28
CA LEU A 121 -9.12 0.43 46.43
C LEU A 121 -8.24 0.97 45.29
N LEU A 122 -8.68 0.73 44.05
CA LEU A 122 -8.51 1.68 42.96
C LEU A 122 -9.77 2.57 42.96
N VAL A 123 -9.57 3.82 43.34
CA VAL A 123 -10.58 4.87 43.38
C VAL A 123 -10.96 5.23 41.95
N LEU A 124 -12.25 5.18 41.67
CA LEU A 124 -12.88 5.78 40.50
C LEU A 124 -12.65 7.30 40.57
N GLY A 125 -11.60 7.78 39.91
CA GLY A 125 -11.28 9.20 39.77
C GLY A 125 -11.68 9.69 38.40
N ILE A 126 -12.75 10.46 38.33
CA ILE A 126 -13.12 11.27 37.16
C ILE A 126 -11.98 12.25 36.91
N VAL A 127 -11.23 12.09 35.82
CA VAL A 127 -10.31 13.12 35.30
C VAL A 127 -11.00 13.79 34.12
N SER A 128 -11.69 14.88 34.43
CA SER A 128 -11.95 15.96 33.48
C SER A 128 -10.62 16.68 33.22
N GLY A 129 -10.07 16.56 32.02
CA GLY A 129 -8.85 17.25 31.62
C GLY A 129 -8.63 17.09 30.13
N VAL A 130 -8.86 18.16 29.38
CA VAL A 130 -8.65 18.27 27.94
C VAL A 130 -7.19 17.96 27.61
N ALA A 131 -6.94 16.78 27.06
CA ALA A 131 -5.72 16.43 26.37
C ALA A 131 -6.16 15.91 24.99
N ILE A 132 -6.01 16.76 23.97
CA ILE A 132 -6.13 16.36 22.57
C ILE A 132 -4.88 15.53 22.29
N ILE A 133 -4.98 14.22 22.55
CA ILE A 133 -4.05 13.22 22.05
C ILE A 133 -4.75 12.62 20.84
N ALA A 134 -4.10 12.76 19.69
CA ALA A 134 -4.49 12.19 18.41
C ALA A 134 -4.58 10.66 18.52
N LEU A 135 -5.76 10.17 18.85
CA LEU A 135 -6.20 8.82 18.54
C LEU A 135 -7.02 8.91 17.24
N ILE A 136 -6.30 9.00 16.12
CA ILE A 136 -6.77 8.38 14.88
C ILE A 136 -5.99 7.07 14.80
N SER A 137 -6.34 6.16 15.70
CA SER A 137 -6.07 4.74 15.52
C SER A 137 -7.05 4.26 14.45
N PHE A 138 -6.49 3.85 13.32
CA PHE A 138 -7.17 3.18 12.22
C PHE A 138 -8.05 2.03 12.73
N GLN A 139 -9.34 2.30 12.89
CA GLN A 139 -10.42 1.32 12.63
C GLN A 139 -11.30 1.96 11.56
N GLY A 140 -10.78 1.97 10.34
CA GLY A 140 -11.34 2.62 9.16
C GLY A 140 -10.71 2.08 7.88
N GLY A 141 -10.45 0.78 7.84
CA GLY A 141 -9.96 0.05 6.67
C GLY A 141 -10.86 -1.17 6.39
N LYS A 142 -12.18 -0.96 6.40
CA LYS A 142 -13.23 -1.85 5.86
C LYS A 142 -14.59 -1.17 6.09
N MET A 143 -14.87 -0.12 5.31
CA MET A 143 -16.21 0.20 4.79
C MET A 143 -16.18 1.48 3.94
N LEU A 144 -16.43 1.26 2.64
CA LEU A 144 -17.06 2.13 1.66
C LEU A 144 -16.39 3.43 1.21
N GLY A 145 -15.86 3.33 0.00
CA GLY A 145 -15.81 4.38 -1.01
C GLY A 145 -16.18 3.85 -2.40
N LEU A 146 -17.27 3.08 -2.54
CA LEU A 146 -17.95 2.94 -3.82
C LEU A 146 -18.95 4.10 -3.95
N SER A 147 -18.45 5.24 -4.42
CA SER A 147 -19.28 6.16 -5.20
C SER A 147 -18.66 6.22 -6.58
N HIS A 148 -18.97 5.21 -7.39
CA HIS A 148 -18.92 5.37 -8.83
C HIS A 148 -19.94 6.44 -9.20
N LYS A 149 -19.49 7.67 -9.50
CA LYS A 149 -20.16 8.46 -10.51
C LYS A 149 -19.71 7.92 -11.85
N GLY A 150 -20.35 6.82 -12.26
CA GLY A 150 -20.36 6.44 -13.67
C GLY A 150 -21.05 7.57 -14.43
N ASN A 151 -20.28 8.25 -15.28
CA ASN A 151 -20.86 8.84 -16.46
C ASN A 151 -21.46 7.71 -17.29
N ALA A 152 -22.61 7.98 -17.90
CA ALA A 152 -23.54 6.98 -18.40
C ALA A 152 -22.90 6.04 -19.45
N ASP A 153 -22.57 4.82 -19.02
CA ASP A 153 -22.40 3.67 -19.89
C ASP A 153 -23.33 2.54 -19.40
N THR A 154 -24.31 2.28 -20.27
CA THR A 154 -25.26 1.17 -20.36
C THR A 154 -25.17 0.06 -19.30
N GLU A 155 -26.21 -0.05 -18.47
CA GLU A 155 -26.49 -1.20 -17.60
C GLU A 155 -26.32 -2.54 -18.35
N SER A 156 -25.37 -3.37 -17.91
CA SER A 156 -25.29 -4.77 -18.35
C SER A 156 -26.46 -5.56 -17.74
N ASN A 157 -27.50 -5.81 -18.55
CA ASN A 157 -28.54 -6.80 -18.27
C ASN A 157 -27.90 -8.18 -18.04
N PRO A 158 -28.35 -9.00 -17.08
CA PRO A 158 -27.73 -10.30 -16.80
C PRO A 158 -27.93 -11.24 -18.00
N GLY A 159 -26.85 -11.55 -18.71
CA GLY A 159 -26.79 -12.55 -19.77
C GLY A 159 -27.03 -13.97 -19.24
N ILE A 160 -27.35 -14.91 -20.13
CA ILE A 160 -27.48 -16.33 -19.78
C ILE A 160 -26.07 -16.94 -19.80
N ILE A 161 -25.63 -17.53 -18.68
CA ILE A 161 -24.39 -18.32 -18.64
C ILE A 161 -24.67 -19.68 -19.29
N ALA A 162 -23.97 -19.97 -20.37
CA ALA A 162 -24.06 -21.24 -21.09
C ALA A 162 -23.17 -22.31 -20.43
N GLU A 163 -23.48 -23.59 -20.66
CA GLU A 163 -22.74 -24.74 -20.08
C GLU A 163 -21.25 -24.80 -20.45
N ASP A 164 -20.82 -24.02 -21.45
CA ASP A 164 -19.42 -23.89 -21.88
C ASP A 164 -18.74 -22.60 -21.36
N GLY A 165 -19.30 -21.98 -20.32
CA GLY A 165 -18.73 -20.84 -19.59
C GLY A 165 -18.86 -19.50 -20.31
N MET A 166 -19.58 -19.45 -21.43
CA MET A 166 -19.88 -18.20 -22.13
C MET A 166 -21.06 -17.47 -21.49
N ILE A 167 -20.87 -16.19 -21.19
CA ILE A 167 -21.93 -15.26 -20.83
C ILE A 167 -22.51 -14.70 -22.13
N ILE A 168 -23.67 -15.21 -22.52
CA ILE A 168 -24.30 -14.84 -23.80
C ILE A 168 -25.08 -13.54 -23.61
N PRO A 169 -24.81 -12.49 -24.41
CA PRO A 169 -25.53 -11.22 -24.33
C PRO A 169 -26.99 -11.42 -24.72
N VAL A 170 -27.88 -10.66 -24.08
CA VAL A 170 -29.30 -10.66 -24.42
C VAL A 170 -29.47 -10.10 -25.84
N GLN A 171 -30.06 -10.90 -26.74
CA GLN A 171 -30.31 -10.45 -28.10
C GLN A 171 -31.63 -9.68 -28.19
N ASN A 172 -31.60 -8.55 -28.89
CA ASN A 172 -32.81 -7.81 -29.22
C ASN A 172 -33.71 -8.64 -30.15
N VAL A 173 -35.03 -8.53 -29.96
CA VAL A 173 -35.99 -9.14 -30.87
C VAL A 173 -35.93 -8.39 -32.20
N ILE A 174 -35.46 -9.06 -33.24
CA ILE A 174 -35.36 -8.49 -34.59
C ILE A 174 -36.66 -8.78 -35.35
N ALA A 175 -37.17 -7.79 -36.09
CA ALA A 175 -38.33 -7.96 -36.95
C ALA A 175 -38.02 -8.93 -38.11
N ASP A 176 -39.00 -9.78 -38.46
CA ASP A 176 -38.86 -10.83 -39.48
C ASP A 176 -38.54 -10.27 -40.90
N ASP A 177 -38.77 -8.98 -41.14
CA ASP A 177 -38.59 -8.29 -42.41
C ASP A 177 -37.35 -7.39 -42.49
N ALA A 178 -36.58 -7.26 -41.41
CA ALA A 178 -35.35 -6.47 -41.38
C ALA A 178 -34.19 -7.23 -42.05
N GLU A 179 -33.32 -6.50 -42.76
CA GLU A 179 -32.05 -7.04 -43.25
C GLU A 179 -31.11 -7.30 -42.06
N GLN A 180 -30.50 -8.49 -42.02
CA GLN A 180 -29.76 -8.99 -40.85
C GLN A 180 -28.40 -9.53 -41.26
N ILE A 181 -27.42 -9.34 -40.38
CA ILE A 181 -26.14 -10.04 -40.42
C ILE A 181 -26.09 -10.99 -39.23
N THR A 182 -25.59 -12.20 -39.49
CA THR A 182 -25.45 -13.26 -38.50
C THR A 182 -23.98 -13.57 -38.22
N VAL A 183 -23.62 -13.56 -36.95
CA VAL A 183 -22.34 -14.08 -36.46
C VAL A 183 -22.58 -15.46 -35.86
N SER A 184 -21.93 -16.49 -36.43
CA SER A 184 -21.99 -17.87 -35.93
C SER A 184 -20.72 -18.20 -35.13
N ILE A 185 -20.84 -18.51 -33.85
CA ILE A 185 -19.73 -18.92 -33.00
C ILE A 185 -19.68 -20.45 -32.95
N ASP A 186 -18.55 -21.01 -33.37
CA ASP A 186 -18.29 -22.45 -33.31
C ASP A 186 -18.27 -22.94 -31.86
N ARG A 187 -19.05 -23.99 -31.56
CA ARG A 187 -19.10 -24.63 -30.22
C ARG A 187 -18.77 -26.12 -30.28
N SER A 188 -18.09 -26.55 -31.34
CA SER A 188 -17.75 -27.97 -31.57
C SER A 188 -16.79 -28.53 -30.51
N TYR A 189 -16.06 -27.65 -29.81
CA TYR A 189 -15.16 -27.98 -28.71
C TYR A 189 -15.89 -28.35 -27.40
N ALA A 190 -17.19 -28.08 -27.29
CA ALA A 190 -17.93 -28.33 -26.05
C ALA A 190 -18.00 -29.84 -25.76
N ALA A 191 -17.86 -30.21 -24.48
CA ALA A 191 -17.94 -31.61 -24.06
C ALA A 191 -19.30 -32.25 -24.35
N VAL A 192 -20.35 -31.43 -24.44
CA VAL A 192 -21.70 -31.81 -24.89
C VAL A 192 -21.88 -31.29 -26.32
N PRO A 193 -22.31 -32.14 -27.29
CA PRO A 193 -22.57 -31.70 -28.65
C PRO A 193 -23.56 -30.54 -28.67
N THR A 194 -23.08 -29.37 -29.05
CA THR A 194 -23.86 -28.13 -29.00
C THR A 194 -23.83 -27.48 -30.38
N GLU A 195 -24.99 -26.97 -30.82
CA GLU A 195 -25.07 -26.21 -32.06
C GLU A 195 -24.31 -24.88 -31.93
N ASP A 196 -23.84 -24.36 -33.07
CA ASP A 196 -23.20 -23.05 -33.13
C ASP A 196 -24.12 -21.97 -32.55
N LEU A 197 -23.55 -21.09 -31.73
CA LEU A 197 -24.29 -19.96 -31.21
C LEU A 197 -24.47 -18.91 -32.31
N GLN A 198 -25.72 -18.57 -32.60
CA GLN A 198 -26.07 -17.57 -33.61
C GLN A 198 -26.38 -16.24 -32.92
N LEU A 199 -25.61 -15.20 -33.23
CA LEU A 199 -25.86 -13.83 -32.82
C LEU A 199 -26.31 -13.02 -34.04
N LYS A 200 -27.42 -12.30 -33.93
CA LYS A 200 -27.98 -11.54 -35.05
C LYS A 200 -28.00 -10.06 -34.74
N GLY A 201 -27.65 -9.25 -35.73
CA GLY A 201 -27.76 -7.79 -35.69
C GLY A 201 -28.56 -7.27 -36.89
N THR A 202 -29.30 -6.18 -36.68
CA THR A 202 -29.99 -5.48 -37.77
C THR A 202 -28.99 -4.64 -38.56
N VAL A 203 -29.08 -4.67 -39.89
CA VAL A 203 -28.20 -3.87 -40.76
C VAL A 203 -28.60 -2.40 -40.70
N GLY A 204 -27.65 -1.54 -40.36
CA GLY A 204 -27.79 -0.09 -40.33
C GLY A 204 -27.64 0.55 -41.71
N GLU A 205 -27.77 1.88 -41.77
CA GLU A 205 -27.67 2.65 -43.02
C GLU A 205 -26.28 2.55 -43.68
N ASP A 206 -25.24 2.19 -42.92
CA ASP A 206 -23.87 2.01 -43.39
C ASP A 206 -23.58 0.59 -43.94
N GLY A 207 -24.58 -0.30 -43.94
CA GLY A 207 -24.44 -1.69 -44.38
C GLY A 207 -23.78 -2.60 -43.35
N SER A 208 -23.58 -2.14 -42.11
CA SER A 208 -23.03 -2.95 -41.02
C SER A 208 -24.07 -3.27 -39.95
N ALA A 209 -23.84 -4.34 -39.20
CA ALA A 209 -24.61 -4.68 -38.01
C ALA A 209 -23.71 -4.64 -36.77
N GLN A 210 -24.18 -3.95 -35.73
CA GLN A 210 -23.52 -3.92 -34.43
C GLN A 210 -23.92 -5.15 -33.64
N ILE A 211 -22.95 -6.01 -33.32
CA ILE A 211 -23.18 -7.28 -32.62
C ILE A 211 -22.21 -7.37 -31.43
N THR A 212 -22.78 -7.57 -30.23
CA THR A 212 -22.04 -7.84 -29.00
C THR A 212 -21.68 -9.32 -28.93
N LEU A 213 -20.40 -9.63 -28.75
CA LEU A 213 -19.93 -11.01 -28.63
C LEU A 213 -20.05 -11.54 -27.19
N PRO A 214 -20.19 -12.87 -26.98
CA PRO A 214 -20.23 -13.46 -25.66
C PRO A 214 -18.94 -13.21 -24.90
N GLU A 215 -19.05 -13.00 -23.61
CA GLU A 215 -17.90 -12.92 -22.71
C GLU A 215 -17.62 -14.31 -22.12
N PHE A 216 -16.39 -14.54 -21.63
CA PHE A 216 -16.06 -15.75 -20.89
C PHE A 216 -16.00 -15.43 -19.40
N ASP A 217 -16.69 -16.22 -18.58
CA ASP A 217 -16.67 -16.03 -17.14
C ASP A 217 -15.26 -16.31 -16.58
N LYS A 218 -14.55 -15.24 -16.19
CA LYS A 218 -13.21 -15.32 -15.57
C LYS A 218 -13.25 -15.90 -14.16
N THR A 219 -14.43 -16.14 -13.57
CA THR A 219 -14.61 -16.76 -12.25
C THR A 219 -14.98 -18.25 -12.32
N ASP A 220 -15.36 -18.76 -13.50
CA ASP A 220 -15.69 -20.18 -13.67
C ASP A 220 -14.43 -21.04 -13.71
N PHE A 221 -14.21 -21.79 -12.63
CA PHE A 221 -13.09 -22.72 -12.47
C PHE A 221 -12.97 -23.76 -13.60
N PHE A 222 -14.05 -24.11 -14.30
CA PHE A 222 -14.02 -25.15 -15.33
C PHE A 222 -13.58 -24.64 -16.70
N THR A 223 -13.76 -23.34 -16.97
CA THR A 223 -13.47 -22.75 -18.28
C THR A 223 -12.37 -21.69 -18.26
N HIS A 224 -12.07 -21.15 -17.07
CA HIS A 224 -10.98 -20.22 -16.87
C HIS A 224 -9.62 -20.93 -16.89
N VAL A 225 -8.66 -20.37 -17.64
CA VAL A 225 -7.28 -20.84 -17.68
C VAL A 225 -6.40 -19.73 -17.10
N SER A 226 -5.80 -20.00 -15.95
CA SER A 226 -5.08 -18.97 -15.19
C SER A 226 -3.95 -18.33 -16.01
N GLY A 227 -4.02 -17.00 -16.14
CA GLY A 227 -3.08 -16.16 -16.87
C GLY A 227 -3.29 -16.12 -18.38
N TYR A 228 -4.41 -16.67 -18.89
CA TYR A 228 -4.76 -16.67 -20.31
C TYR A 228 -6.15 -16.06 -20.51
N THR A 229 -6.39 -15.52 -21.70
CA THR A 229 -7.65 -14.90 -22.09
C THR A 229 -8.27 -15.63 -23.27
N TRP A 230 -9.59 -15.85 -23.19
CA TRP A 230 -10.37 -16.37 -24.29
C TRP A 230 -10.89 -15.22 -25.18
N GLY A 231 -10.86 -15.45 -26.48
CA GLY A 231 -11.47 -14.56 -27.47
C GLY A 231 -11.88 -15.33 -28.71
N PHE A 232 -12.08 -14.60 -29.81
CA PHE A 232 -12.54 -15.16 -31.08
C PHE A 232 -11.68 -14.72 -32.26
N THR A 233 -11.60 -15.58 -33.27
CA THR A 233 -10.92 -15.34 -34.55
C THR A 233 -11.76 -15.85 -35.71
N THR A 234 -11.58 -15.26 -36.90
CA THR A 234 -12.18 -15.76 -38.15
C THR A 234 -11.40 -16.93 -38.76
N ASP A 235 -10.16 -17.16 -38.33
CA ASP A 235 -9.32 -18.27 -38.78
C ASP A 235 -9.56 -19.52 -37.91
N PRO A 236 -10.06 -20.65 -38.47
CA PRO A 236 -10.23 -21.88 -37.69
C PRO A 236 -8.95 -22.43 -37.08
N ASP A 237 -7.78 -22.10 -37.65
CA ASP A 237 -6.47 -22.50 -37.17
C ASP A 237 -5.70 -21.32 -36.52
N GLY A 238 -6.36 -20.19 -36.31
CA GLY A 238 -5.78 -18.96 -35.78
C GLY A 238 -5.37 -19.08 -34.31
N THR A 239 -4.28 -18.41 -33.94
CA THR A 239 -3.74 -18.41 -32.57
C THR A 239 -3.85 -17.05 -31.87
N GLU A 240 -4.34 -16.03 -32.56
CA GLU A 240 -4.44 -14.65 -32.07
C GLU A 240 -5.91 -14.24 -31.95
N ILE A 241 -6.23 -13.48 -30.90
CA ILE A 241 -7.58 -12.92 -30.70
C ILE A 241 -7.80 -11.75 -31.67
N GLU A 242 -8.77 -11.88 -32.56
CA GLU A 242 -9.24 -10.78 -33.41
C GLU A 242 -10.40 -10.02 -32.75
N TYR A 243 -11.26 -10.75 -32.02
CA TYR A 243 -12.44 -10.21 -31.36
C TYR A 243 -12.51 -10.65 -29.91
N TYR A 244 -12.56 -9.70 -28.98
CA TYR A 244 -12.66 -9.96 -27.55
C TYR A 244 -14.12 -10.13 -27.14
N GLY A 245 -14.34 -11.02 -26.16
CA GLY A 245 -15.67 -11.22 -25.58
C GLY A 245 -16.20 -9.97 -24.87
N GLY A 246 -17.53 -9.83 -24.79
CA GLY A 246 -18.20 -8.69 -24.15
C GLY A 246 -18.17 -7.38 -24.95
N LYS A 247 -17.37 -7.30 -26.03
CA LYS A 247 -17.29 -6.11 -26.90
C LYS A 247 -18.28 -6.18 -28.05
N THR A 248 -18.68 -5.00 -28.52
CA THR A 248 -19.55 -4.82 -29.70
C THR A 248 -18.71 -4.47 -30.91
N TYR A 249 -18.93 -5.18 -32.02
CA TYR A 249 -18.21 -4.99 -33.27
C TYR A 249 -19.19 -4.75 -34.43
N ALA A 250 -18.72 -4.00 -35.43
CA ALA A 250 -19.43 -3.76 -36.67
C ALA A 250 -19.07 -4.84 -37.71
N PHE A 251 -20.02 -5.72 -38.02
CA PHE A 251 -19.86 -6.74 -39.07
C PHE A 251 -20.55 -6.28 -40.36
N GLN A 252 -19.89 -6.49 -41.51
CA GLN A 252 -20.42 -6.13 -42.83
C GLN A 252 -21.01 -7.32 -43.61
N ALA A 253 -20.81 -8.54 -43.11
CA ALA A 253 -21.34 -9.76 -43.70
C ALA A 253 -21.47 -10.85 -42.64
N ASP A 254 -22.23 -11.90 -42.97
CA ASP A 254 -22.30 -13.10 -42.15
C ASP A 254 -20.90 -13.66 -41.90
N THR A 255 -20.57 -13.86 -40.63
CA THR A 255 -19.20 -14.18 -40.19
C THR A 255 -19.22 -15.39 -39.26
N ARG A 256 -18.31 -16.34 -39.47
CA ARG A 256 -18.10 -17.46 -38.56
C ARG A 256 -16.88 -17.17 -37.69
N LEU A 257 -17.01 -17.40 -36.39
CA LEU A 257 -15.96 -17.16 -35.40
C LEU A 257 -15.61 -18.46 -34.67
N TYR A 258 -14.32 -18.61 -34.36
CA TYR A 258 -13.75 -19.73 -33.64
C TYR A 258 -13.13 -19.23 -32.35
N ARG A 259 -13.29 -20.00 -31.27
CA ARG A 259 -12.73 -19.66 -29.97
C ARG A 259 -11.22 -19.90 -29.97
N VAL A 260 -10.45 -18.92 -29.48
CA VAL A 260 -9.00 -18.99 -29.32
C VAL A 260 -8.60 -18.61 -27.90
N LEU A 261 -7.58 -19.28 -27.37
CA LEU A 261 -6.99 -18.98 -26.06
C LEU A 261 -5.61 -18.36 -26.29
N GLU A 262 -5.42 -17.15 -25.78
CA GLU A 262 -4.16 -16.44 -25.87
C GLU A 262 -3.57 -16.22 -24.49
N LYS A 263 -2.24 -16.16 -24.42
CA LYS A 263 -1.53 -15.90 -23.17
C LYS A 263 -1.71 -14.44 -22.77
N TYR A 264 -1.91 -14.19 -21.47
CA TYR A 264 -2.29 -12.88 -20.95
C TYR A 264 -3.59 -12.37 -21.61
N ALA A 265 -3.77 -11.07 -21.79
CA ALA A 265 -4.85 -10.49 -22.59
C ALA A 265 -4.49 -10.36 -24.09
N GLY A 266 -3.41 -11.02 -24.51
CA GLY A 266 -2.87 -11.02 -25.87
C GLY A 266 -1.55 -10.29 -26.01
N GLY A 267 -1.07 -10.19 -27.25
CA GLY A 267 0.18 -9.55 -27.63
C GLY A 267 1.37 -10.50 -27.61
N SER A 268 2.45 -10.13 -28.30
CA SER A 268 3.63 -10.97 -28.51
C SER A 268 4.78 -10.72 -27.52
N GLY A 269 4.66 -9.71 -26.66
CA GLY A 269 5.69 -9.32 -25.69
C GLY A 269 6.84 -8.53 -26.29
N THR A 270 6.67 -8.02 -27.51
CA THR A 270 7.63 -7.15 -28.20
C THR A 270 7.37 -5.69 -27.84
N LYS A 271 8.28 -4.79 -28.21
CA LYS A 271 8.11 -3.36 -27.91
C LYS A 271 6.89 -2.76 -28.62
N GLU A 272 6.69 -3.16 -29.86
CA GLU A 272 5.61 -2.67 -30.72
C GLU A 272 4.26 -3.34 -30.38
N ASP A 273 4.31 -4.53 -29.78
CA ASP A 273 3.17 -5.35 -29.42
C ASP A 273 3.41 -6.05 -28.06
N PRO A 274 3.28 -5.30 -26.95
CA PRO A 274 3.55 -5.80 -25.60
C PRO A 274 2.49 -6.80 -25.16
N TYR A 275 2.85 -7.67 -24.21
CA TYR A 275 1.86 -8.51 -23.54
C TYR A 275 0.89 -7.63 -22.76
N LEU A 276 -0.41 -7.82 -22.99
CA LEU A 276 -1.46 -7.01 -22.39
C LEU A 276 -1.92 -7.63 -21.08
N ILE A 277 -2.09 -6.82 -20.04
CA ILE A 277 -2.54 -7.27 -18.71
C ILE A 277 -3.86 -6.57 -18.35
N ASP A 278 -4.91 -7.37 -18.14
CA ASP A 278 -6.26 -6.90 -17.78
C ASP A 278 -6.85 -7.63 -16.57
N TYR A 279 -6.12 -8.58 -15.97
CA TYR A 279 -6.61 -9.39 -14.84
C TYR A 279 -5.49 -9.85 -13.91
N PHE A 280 -5.82 -10.16 -12.65
CA PHE A 280 -4.82 -10.36 -11.58
C PHE A 280 -3.97 -11.63 -11.77
N ASP A 281 -4.56 -12.71 -12.27
CA ASP A 281 -3.90 -14.00 -12.45
C ASP A 281 -2.85 -14.00 -13.58
N GLN A 282 -2.90 -13.00 -14.47
CA GLN A 282 -1.88 -12.73 -15.47
C GLN A 282 -0.60 -12.21 -14.81
N LEU A 283 -0.72 -11.40 -13.75
CA LEU A 283 0.41 -11.02 -12.91
C LEU A 283 0.97 -12.25 -12.15
N GLU A 284 0.12 -13.17 -11.70
CA GLU A 284 0.56 -14.44 -11.09
C GLU A 284 1.36 -15.29 -12.09
N LEU A 285 0.89 -15.37 -13.34
CA LEU A 285 1.60 -16.09 -14.40
C LEU A 285 2.98 -15.48 -14.65
N MET A 286 3.11 -14.15 -14.65
CA MET A 286 4.41 -13.48 -14.72
C MET A 286 5.33 -13.87 -13.55
N GLY A 287 4.78 -13.99 -12.34
CA GLY A 287 5.52 -14.43 -11.14
C GLY A 287 5.94 -15.91 -11.20
N VAL A 288 5.20 -16.75 -11.93
CA VAL A 288 5.54 -18.17 -12.15
C VAL A 288 6.64 -18.32 -13.20
N GLU A 289 6.50 -17.64 -14.34
CA GLU A 289 7.40 -17.82 -15.48
C GLU A 289 8.67 -16.98 -15.41
N LYS A 290 8.72 -16.00 -14.49
CA LYS A 290 9.68 -14.89 -14.45
C LYS A 290 9.51 -13.98 -15.66
N ALA A 291 9.68 -12.68 -15.45
CA ALA A 291 9.35 -11.69 -16.45
C ALA A 291 10.54 -11.34 -17.37
N ARG A 292 10.25 -11.26 -18.67
CA ARG A 292 11.12 -10.72 -19.74
C ARG A 292 10.24 -10.22 -20.89
N GLY A 293 10.70 -9.21 -21.61
CA GLY A 293 9.94 -8.55 -22.67
C GLY A 293 9.13 -7.37 -22.15
N TYR A 294 8.16 -6.94 -22.97
CA TYR A 294 7.36 -5.74 -22.73
C TYR A 294 5.95 -6.14 -22.30
N PHE A 295 5.48 -5.51 -21.22
CA PHE A 295 4.15 -5.72 -20.66
C PHE A 295 3.44 -4.38 -20.51
N LYS A 296 2.14 -4.37 -20.77
CA LYS A 296 1.30 -3.20 -20.63
C LYS A 296 -0.03 -3.55 -19.98
N GLN A 297 -0.33 -2.92 -18.85
CA GLN A 297 -1.65 -2.99 -18.24
C GLN A 297 -2.65 -2.14 -19.03
N ILE A 298 -3.85 -2.68 -19.25
CA ILE A 298 -4.92 -2.07 -20.06
C ILE A 298 -6.25 -1.92 -19.32
N ALA A 299 -6.30 -2.32 -18.05
CA ALA A 299 -7.46 -2.18 -17.17
C ALA A 299 -7.01 -2.12 -15.71
N ASP A 300 -7.88 -1.61 -14.83
CA ASP A 300 -7.68 -1.74 -13.39
C ASP A 300 -7.71 -3.22 -12.96
N ILE A 301 -6.86 -3.56 -12.01
CA ILE A 301 -6.70 -4.91 -11.48
C ILE A 301 -6.99 -4.88 -9.99
N SER A 302 -7.96 -5.67 -9.54
CA SER A 302 -8.22 -5.87 -8.12
C SER A 302 -7.86 -7.30 -7.74
N PHE A 303 -6.99 -7.46 -6.75
CA PHE A 303 -6.68 -8.77 -6.19
C PHE A 303 -7.85 -9.26 -5.32
N PRO A 304 -8.38 -10.48 -5.54
CA PRO A 304 -9.38 -11.06 -4.67
C PRO A 304 -8.83 -11.28 -3.25
N GLU A 305 -9.67 -11.15 -2.21
CA GLU A 305 -9.23 -11.34 -0.80
C GLU A 305 -8.64 -12.74 -0.50
N TRP A 306 -8.99 -13.74 -1.30
CA TRP A 306 -8.48 -15.11 -1.18
C TRP A 306 -7.19 -15.34 -1.98
N ALA A 307 -6.85 -14.45 -2.90
CA ALA A 307 -5.64 -14.54 -3.70
C ALA A 307 -4.48 -13.95 -2.90
N SER A 308 -3.32 -14.60 -2.99
CA SER A 308 -2.07 -14.08 -2.45
C SER A 308 -1.08 -13.93 -3.58
N HIS A 309 -0.60 -12.71 -3.78
CA HIS A 309 0.25 -12.39 -4.91
C HIS A 309 1.62 -13.05 -4.75
N LYS A 310 2.09 -13.69 -5.83
CA LYS A 310 3.48 -14.15 -5.92
C LYS A 310 4.34 -13.06 -6.57
N PRO A 311 5.28 -12.43 -5.82
CA PRO A 311 6.11 -11.37 -6.35
C PRO A 311 6.87 -11.76 -7.62
N ILE A 312 6.82 -10.86 -8.61
CA ILE A 312 7.42 -11.07 -9.92
C ILE A 312 8.94 -10.85 -9.84
N ASN A 313 9.69 -11.73 -10.51
CA ASN A 313 11.14 -11.62 -10.60
C ASN A 313 11.56 -11.55 -12.07
N THR A 314 12.57 -10.72 -12.38
CA THR A 314 13.19 -10.75 -13.70
C THR A 314 14.03 -12.02 -13.88
N VAL A 315 14.20 -12.44 -15.13
CA VAL A 315 15.13 -13.51 -15.47
C VAL A 315 16.56 -12.97 -15.32
N ASN A 316 17.24 -13.32 -14.23
CA ASN A 316 18.66 -12.97 -14.01
C ASN A 316 19.57 -14.11 -14.50
N GLU A 317 19.38 -14.61 -15.72
CA GLU A 317 20.18 -15.72 -16.25
C GLU A 317 21.46 -15.21 -16.93
N LEU A 318 22.37 -14.56 -16.18
CA LEU A 318 23.80 -14.34 -16.49
C LEU A 318 24.31 -14.84 -17.87
N LYS A 319 23.81 -14.29 -18.98
CA LYS A 319 24.08 -14.79 -20.33
C LYS A 319 24.52 -13.66 -21.22
N ALA A 320 25.21 -14.07 -22.28
CA ALA A 320 26.05 -13.23 -23.12
C ALA A 320 25.34 -12.13 -23.93
N ASP A 321 24.04 -11.90 -23.76
CA ASP A 321 23.28 -10.87 -24.48
C ASP A 321 22.27 -10.15 -23.57
N PRO A 322 22.63 -8.97 -23.03
CA PRO A 322 21.76 -8.14 -22.20
C PRO A 322 20.43 -7.76 -22.85
N ASN A 323 20.36 -7.70 -24.19
CA ASN A 323 19.14 -7.32 -24.89
C ASN A 323 18.06 -8.41 -24.84
N THR A 324 18.44 -9.66 -24.57
CA THR A 324 17.51 -10.80 -24.51
C THR A 324 16.82 -10.92 -23.15
N GLU A 325 17.28 -10.17 -22.15
CA GLU A 325 16.75 -10.16 -20.78
C GLU A 325 16.06 -8.85 -20.40
N TYR A 326 15.89 -7.93 -21.36
CA TYR A 326 15.20 -6.67 -21.12
C TYR A 326 13.79 -6.91 -20.58
N PHE A 327 13.41 -6.13 -19.57
CA PHE A 327 12.09 -6.18 -18.97
C PHE A 327 11.52 -4.77 -18.84
N GLU A 328 10.30 -4.59 -19.36
CA GLU A 328 9.52 -3.37 -19.17
C GLU A 328 8.10 -3.71 -18.75
N TYR A 329 7.64 -3.03 -17.69
CA TYR A 329 6.25 -3.06 -17.25
C TYR A 329 5.70 -1.63 -17.25
N ASP A 330 4.74 -1.39 -18.13
CA ASP A 330 3.95 -0.17 -18.20
C ASP A 330 2.58 -0.42 -17.55
N GLY A 331 2.35 0.13 -16.36
CA GLY A 331 1.05 0.03 -15.68
C GLY A 331 -0.07 0.81 -16.40
N GLY A 332 0.25 1.56 -17.47
CA GLY A 332 -0.75 2.26 -18.27
C GLY A 332 -1.51 3.37 -17.55
N GLY A 333 -1.18 3.65 -16.28
CA GLY A 333 -1.91 4.56 -15.41
C GLY A 333 -3.07 3.91 -14.66
N PHE A 334 -3.31 2.62 -14.89
CA PHE A 334 -4.35 1.86 -14.21
C PHE A 334 -3.94 1.49 -12.79
N VAL A 335 -4.94 1.19 -11.97
CA VAL A 335 -4.78 0.86 -10.55
C VAL A 335 -4.57 -0.65 -10.38
N ILE A 336 -3.69 -1.03 -9.46
CA ILE A 336 -3.60 -2.35 -8.85
C ILE A 336 -4.07 -2.21 -7.40
N ASP A 337 -5.22 -2.80 -7.09
CA ASP A 337 -5.90 -2.65 -5.81
C ASP A 337 -5.79 -3.94 -4.97
N ASN A 338 -5.74 -3.77 -3.64
CA ASN A 338 -5.81 -4.85 -2.67
C ASN A 338 -4.66 -5.88 -2.73
N LEU A 339 -3.45 -5.41 -2.99
CA LEU A 339 -2.26 -6.26 -3.04
C LEU A 339 -1.77 -6.64 -1.63
N ASP A 340 -1.48 -7.91 -1.39
CA ASP A 340 -1.02 -8.45 -0.09
C ASP A 340 0.49 -8.73 -0.02
N ALA A 341 1.18 -8.64 -1.15
CA ALA A 341 2.61 -8.86 -1.30
C ALA A 341 3.22 -7.83 -2.27
N PRO A 342 4.55 -7.65 -2.30
CA PRO A 342 5.22 -6.81 -3.29
C PRO A 342 4.93 -7.24 -4.74
N LEU A 343 4.67 -6.29 -5.65
CA LEU A 343 4.46 -6.59 -7.08
C LEU A 343 5.70 -7.23 -7.72
N PHE A 344 6.88 -6.66 -7.43
CA PHE A 344 8.17 -7.20 -7.86
C PHE A 344 9.05 -7.48 -6.64
N ASP A 345 9.68 -8.64 -6.60
CA ASP A 345 10.72 -8.95 -5.59
C ASP A 345 12.09 -8.49 -6.09
N LYS A 346 12.69 -9.21 -7.05
CA LYS A 346 14.01 -8.88 -7.59
C LYS A 346 13.91 -8.51 -9.06
N VAL A 347 14.35 -7.29 -9.37
CA VAL A 347 14.42 -6.76 -10.73
C VAL A 347 15.84 -6.30 -11.05
N SER A 348 16.21 -6.36 -12.32
CA SER A 348 17.51 -5.88 -12.78
C SER A 348 17.42 -5.28 -14.17
N GLY A 349 18.05 -4.12 -14.39
CA GLY A 349 18.08 -3.44 -15.69
C GLY A 349 16.70 -3.18 -16.30
N ALA A 350 15.68 -3.00 -15.47
CA ALA A 350 14.28 -2.94 -15.91
C ALA A 350 13.74 -1.52 -16.00
N VAL A 351 12.66 -1.36 -16.78
CA VAL A 351 11.86 -0.13 -16.81
C VAL A 351 10.47 -0.43 -16.25
N ILE A 352 10.15 0.17 -15.11
CA ILE A 352 8.83 0.07 -14.48
C ILE A 352 8.23 1.47 -14.48
N LYS A 353 7.06 1.64 -15.09
CA LYS A 353 6.44 2.96 -15.19
C LYS A 353 4.93 2.91 -15.07
N ASN A 354 4.35 4.04 -14.68
CA ASN A 354 2.90 4.25 -14.66
C ASN A 354 2.13 3.22 -13.81
N VAL A 355 2.76 2.71 -12.75
CA VAL A 355 2.17 1.71 -11.85
C VAL A 355 1.56 2.41 -10.64
N ASN A 356 0.26 2.20 -10.41
CA ASN A 356 -0.47 2.79 -9.29
C ASN A 356 -0.98 1.69 -8.36
N ILE A 357 -0.47 1.63 -7.14
CA ILE A 357 -0.92 0.65 -6.12
C ILE A 357 -1.79 1.34 -5.09
N ARG A 358 -2.91 0.71 -4.74
CA ARG A 358 -3.85 1.22 -3.73
C ARG A 358 -4.32 0.12 -2.78
N ASN A 359 -4.67 0.52 -1.56
CA ASN A 359 -5.29 -0.33 -0.53
C ASN A 359 -4.49 -1.62 -0.28
N ALA A 360 -3.17 -1.53 -0.32
CA ALA A 360 -2.29 -2.68 -0.25
C ALA A 360 -1.75 -2.87 1.18
N ALA A 361 -1.74 -4.10 1.68
CA ALA A 361 -1.33 -4.40 3.04
C ALA A 361 -0.41 -5.62 3.07
N ILE A 362 0.87 -5.39 3.38
CA ILE A 362 1.85 -6.47 3.53
C ILE A 362 2.01 -6.77 5.02
N GLN A 363 1.67 -7.99 5.43
CA GLN A 363 1.90 -8.50 6.78
C GLN A 363 3.01 -9.55 6.75
N SER A 364 3.97 -9.47 7.67
CA SER A 364 5.16 -10.33 7.66
C SER A 364 5.65 -10.66 9.06
N GLU A 365 5.96 -11.93 9.30
CA GLU A 365 6.57 -12.38 10.56
C GLU A 365 8.11 -12.26 10.56
N VAL A 366 8.69 -11.80 9.45
CA VAL A 366 10.13 -11.58 9.28
C VAL A 366 10.37 -10.26 8.58
N TYR A 367 11.47 -9.59 8.93
CA TYR A 367 11.94 -8.46 8.13
C TYR A 367 12.62 -8.96 6.85
N ARG A 368 12.37 -8.22 5.77
CA ARG A 368 13.10 -8.28 4.50
C ARG A 368 13.06 -6.88 3.88
N ASP A 369 13.83 -6.69 2.81
CA ASP A 369 13.67 -5.47 2.01
C ASP A 369 12.28 -5.46 1.39
N TYR A 370 11.60 -4.31 1.49
CA TYR A 370 10.22 -4.18 1.04
C TYR A 370 9.98 -2.88 0.29
N GLY A 371 9.29 -3.03 -0.84
CA GLY A 371 8.53 -1.99 -1.54
C GLY A 371 7.27 -2.62 -2.13
N PHE A 372 6.18 -1.88 -2.22
CA PHE A 372 4.97 -2.37 -2.89
C PHE A 372 5.21 -2.58 -4.38
N ILE A 373 6.01 -1.71 -4.99
CA ILE A 373 6.38 -1.85 -6.40
C ILE A 373 7.57 -2.80 -6.52
N VAL A 374 8.72 -2.49 -5.92
CA VAL A 374 9.94 -3.33 -6.03
C VAL A 374 10.60 -3.54 -4.66
N CYS A 375 10.87 -4.78 -4.25
CA CYS A 375 11.71 -4.98 -3.06
C CYS A 375 13.18 -4.63 -3.34
N ASN A 376 13.76 -5.22 -4.38
CA ASN A 376 15.17 -5.17 -4.69
C ASN A 376 15.42 -4.87 -6.18
N ALA A 377 16.01 -3.72 -6.47
CA ALA A 377 16.52 -3.36 -7.78
C ALA A 377 18.05 -3.53 -7.82
N TYR A 378 18.52 -4.54 -8.58
CA TYR A 378 19.93 -4.86 -8.70
C TYR A 378 20.51 -4.39 -10.04
N ASN A 379 21.72 -3.82 -9.99
CA ASN A 379 22.55 -3.60 -11.16
C ASN A 379 23.70 -4.60 -11.15
N TYR A 380 23.76 -5.50 -12.13
CA TYR A 380 24.87 -6.44 -12.27
C TYR A 380 25.96 -5.86 -13.14
N HIS A 381 27.21 -5.99 -12.69
CA HIS A 381 28.41 -5.64 -13.43
C HIS A 381 29.46 -6.75 -13.27
N TYR A 382 29.81 -7.43 -14.36
CA TYR A 382 30.84 -8.45 -14.33
C TYR A 382 31.59 -8.62 -15.65
N ARG A 383 32.78 -9.21 -15.57
CA ARG A 383 33.59 -9.59 -16.73
C ARG A 383 33.48 -11.08 -16.98
N ALA A 384 32.98 -11.48 -18.15
CA ALA A 384 32.94 -12.90 -18.52
C ALA A 384 34.33 -13.44 -18.90
N GLU A 385 34.42 -14.76 -19.02
CA GLU A 385 35.67 -15.48 -19.35
C GLU A 385 36.29 -15.04 -20.68
N ASN A 386 35.46 -14.65 -21.66
CA ASN A 386 35.91 -14.13 -22.95
C ASN A 386 36.45 -12.68 -22.90
N GLY A 387 36.47 -12.07 -21.71
CA GLY A 387 36.96 -10.71 -21.47
C GLY A 387 35.92 -9.61 -21.67
N THR A 388 34.70 -9.95 -22.13
CA THR A 388 33.58 -9.01 -22.32
C THR A 388 33.02 -8.56 -20.98
N ILE A 389 32.73 -7.27 -20.85
CA ILE A 389 32.08 -6.69 -19.68
C ILE A 389 30.57 -6.66 -19.94
N TYR A 390 29.81 -7.15 -18.97
CA TYR A 390 28.36 -7.14 -18.95
C TYR A 390 27.89 -6.21 -17.85
N GLU A 391 26.93 -5.35 -18.21
CA GLU A 391 26.22 -4.47 -17.28
C GLU A 391 24.73 -4.51 -17.64
N THR A 392 23.86 -4.69 -16.64
CA THR A 392 22.40 -4.66 -16.86
C THR A 392 21.87 -3.23 -16.98
N GLY A 393 22.61 -2.27 -16.42
CA GLY A 393 22.13 -0.91 -16.21
C GLY A 393 21.24 -0.82 -14.98
N GLU A 394 20.87 0.42 -14.65
CA GLU A 394 20.00 0.72 -13.52
C GLU A 394 18.54 0.43 -13.83
N THR A 395 17.80 -0.02 -12.82
CA THR A 395 16.34 -0.14 -12.88
C THR A 395 15.72 1.24 -12.76
N LEU A 396 14.95 1.65 -13.77
CA LEU A 396 14.22 2.91 -13.80
C LEU A 396 12.79 2.70 -13.31
N ILE A 397 12.38 3.45 -12.29
CA ILE A 397 11.01 3.43 -11.75
C ILE A 397 10.43 4.83 -11.87
N ARG A 398 9.42 4.99 -12.73
CA ARG A 398 8.93 6.31 -13.17
C ARG A 398 7.42 6.47 -13.09
N HIS A 399 6.95 7.64 -12.67
CA HIS A 399 5.52 7.98 -12.72
C HIS A 399 4.65 6.96 -11.98
N CYS A 400 5.16 6.41 -10.87
CA CYS A 400 4.44 5.42 -10.09
C CYS A 400 3.85 6.03 -8.83
N SER A 401 2.77 5.44 -8.33
CA SER A 401 2.16 5.85 -7.07
C SER A 401 1.80 4.69 -6.14
N VAL A 402 1.83 4.96 -4.83
CA VAL A 402 1.33 4.05 -3.78
C VAL A 402 0.46 4.86 -2.83
N SER A 403 -0.76 4.39 -2.56
CA SER A 403 -1.67 5.10 -1.66
C SER A 403 -2.49 4.17 -0.75
N HIS A 404 -2.77 4.64 0.47
CA HIS A 404 -3.60 3.93 1.45
C HIS A 404 -3.08 2.53 1.75
N SER A 405 -1.78 2.43 2.03
CA SER A 405 -1.09 1.14 2.11
C SER A 405 -0.25 1.01 3.37
N SER A 406 -0.01 -0.21 3.82
CA SER A 406 0.74 -0.47 5.06
C SER A 406 1.67 -1.68 4.96
N ILE A 407 2.85 -1.57 5.54
CA ILE A 407 3.78 -2.68 5.75
C ILE A 407 3.90 -2.91 7.25
N THR A 408 3.43 -4.06 7.72
CA THR A 408 3.44 -4.45 9.14
C THR A 408 4.31 -5.68 9.33
N ALA A 409 5.30 -5.57 10.20
CA ALA A 409 6.13 -6.66 10.64
C ALA A 409 5.81 -6.99 12.10
N GLU A 410 5.06 -8.07 12.33
CA GLU A 410 4.63 -8.52 13.65
C GLU A 410 4.49 -10.04 13.69
N LEU A 411 4.58 -10.63 14.88
CA LEU A 411 4.33 -12.06 15.05
C LEU A 411 2.82 -12.31 14.96
N SER A 412 2.40 -13.34 14.21
CA SER A 412 1.00 -13.74 14.26
C SER A 412 0.69 -14.42 15.60
N ASP A 413 -0.48 -14.14 16.18
CA ASP A 413 -0.99 -14.79 17.39
C ASP A 413 -1.39 -16.27 17.15
N GLN A 414 -0.81 -16.95 16.15
CA GLN A 414 -1.06 -18.36 15.90
C GLN A 414 -0.44 -19.21 17.01
N GLU A 415 -1.32 -19.66 17.90
CA GLU A 415 -1.16 -20.74 18.89
C GLU A 415 0.25 -20.86 19.48
N GLU A 416 0.37 -20.53 20.77
CA GLU A 416 1.28 -21.24 21.67
C GLU A 416 1.00 -22.75 21.58
N ALA A 417 1.55 -23.39 20.54
CA ALA A 417 1.68 -24.82 20.43
C ALA A 417 2.67 -25.20 21.52
N ALA A 418 2.11 -25.47 22.71
CA ALA A 418 2.72 -26.10 23.86
C ALA A 418 4.20 -26.43 23.66
N VAL A 419 5.07 -25.42 23.81
CA VAL A 419 6.42 -25.71 24.23
C VAL A 419 6.21 -26.20 25.64
N THR A 420 6.16 -27.52 25.81
CA THR A 420 6.51 -28.15 27.07
C THR A 420 7.83 -27.52 27.46
N THR A 421 7.76 -26.53 28.34
CA THR A 421 8.82 -26.25 29.29
C THR A 421 9.07 -27.58 29.97
N THR A 422 10.00 -28.36 29.43
CA THR A 422 10.94 -29.05 30.30
C THR A 422 11.52 -27.95 31.17
N GLU A 423 10.90 -27.73 32.33
CA GLU A 423 11.63 -27.25 33.48
C GLU A 423 12.88 -28.12 33.53
N ILE A 424 14.01 -27.56 33.15
CA ILE A 424 15.27 -28.05 33.63
C ILE A 424 15.18 -27.76 35.13
N VAL A 425 14.69 -28.75 35.87
CA VAL A 425 14.91 -28.83 37.30
C VAL A 425 16.42 -28.90 37.42
N TYR A 426 17.04 -27.74 37.68
CA TYR A 426 18.40 -27.72 38.19
C TYR A 426 18.37 -28.61 39.42
N ALA A 427 19.08 -29.74 39.34
CA ALA A 427 19.44 -30.47 40.54
C ALA A 427 20.04 -29.43 41.51
N PRO A 428 19.65 -29.40 42.78
CA PRO A 428 20.27 -28.50 43.74
C PRO A 428 21.77 -28.72 43.65
N GLU A 429 22.50 -27.64 43.39
CA GLU A 429 23.93 -27.63 43.23
C GLU A 429 24.54 -28.31 44.45
N VAL A 430 25.15 -29.48 44.25
CA VAL A 430 25.95 -30.13 45.28
C VAL A 430 27.23 -29.32 45.37
N VAL A 431 27.22 -28.32 46.27
CA VAL A 431 28.42 -27.56 46.64
C VAL A 431 29.45 -28.56 47.19
N PRO A 432 30.58 -28.79 46.51
CA PRO A 432 31.69 -29.53 47.11
C PRO A 432 32.18 -28.70 48.31
N PRO A 433 32.32 -29.29 49.51
CA PRO A 433 32.65 -28.52 50.70
C PRO A 433 34.16 -28.25 50.73
N ASP A 434 34.69 -27.35 49.89
CA ASP A 434 36.12 -27.00 49.92
C ASP A 434 36.49 -25.68 49.18
N LEU A 435 35.71 -24.60 49.31
CA LEU A 435 36.14 -23.26 48.88
C LEU A 435 35.80 -22.19 49.93
N VAL A 436 36.49 -22.27 51.06
CA VAL A 436 36.67 -21.16 52.01
C VAL A 436 38.14 -20.75 51.98
N ASP A 437 38.42 -19.46 52.12
CA ASP A 437 39.79 -19.00 52.29
C ASP A 437 40.42 -19.51 53.61
N GLU A 438 41.71 -19.29 53.80
CA GLU A 438 42.47 -19.72 54.98
C GLU A 438 41.93 -19.17 56.33
N ASN A 439 40.94 -18.27 56.30
CA ASN A 439 40.27 -17.69 57.46
C ASN A 439 38.78 -18.07 57.56
N GLY A 440 38.27 -18.95 56.69
CA GLY A 440 36.90 -19.49 56.78
C GLY A 440 35.80 -18.61 56.18
N ASN A 441 36.13 -17.64 55.31
CA ASN A 441 35.12 -16.83 54.62
C ASN A 441 34.78 -17.37 53.21
N PRO A 442 33.52 -17.24 52.74
CA PRO A 442 33.15 -17.61 51.37
C PRO A 442 33.75 -16.62 50.35
N VAL A 443 34.30 -17.14 49.25
CA VAL A 443 34.82 -16.32 48.14
C VAL A 443 33.66 -15.78 47.31
N GLU A 444 33.53 -14.46 47.18
CA GLU A 444 32.55 -13.82 46.29
C GLU A 444 32.89 -14.10 44.81
N VAL A 445 32.02 -14.84 44.13
CA VAL A 445 32.07 -15.01 42.67
C VAL A 445 31.41 -13.79 42.05
N THR A 446 32.21 -12.95 41.39
CA THR A 446 31.70 -11.85 40.57
C THR A 446 30.98 -12.45 39.36
N THR A 447 29.67 -12.26 39.28
CA THR A 447 28.90 -12.60 38.08
C THR A 447 29.35 -11.66 36.96
N THR A 448 30.06 -12.21 35.99
CA THR A 448 30.33 -11.55 34.70
C THR A 448 29.01 -11.14 34.08
N ASP A 449 28.88 -9.85 33.74
CA ASP A 449 27.73 -9.31 33.01
C ASP A 449 27.38 -10.19 31.81
N ALA A 450 26.10 -10.50 31.64
CA ALA A 450 25.63 -11.17 30.44
C ALA A 450 26.05 -10.33 29.21
N PRO A 451 26.52 -10.95 28.10
CA PRO A 451 26.87 -10.20 26.91
C PRO A 451 25.67 -9.37 26.46
N GLU A 452 25.87 -8.07 26.22
CA GLU A 452 24.84 -7.18 25.67
C GLU A 452 24.21 -7.84 24.44
N LYS A 453 22.88 -7.99 24.43
CA LYS A 453 22.15 -8.38 23.22
C LYS A 453 22.46 -7.34 22.15
N THR A 454 23.17 -7.73 21.09
CA THR A 454 23.46 -6.85 19.95
C THR A 454 22.21 -6.74 19.08
N LYS A 455 21.60 -5.56 19.04
CA LYS A 455 20.48 -5.25 18.13
C LYS A 455 20.94 -5.46 16.68
N ARG A 456 20.21 -6.25 15.89
CA ARG A 456 20.51 -6.55 14.47
C ARG A 456 19.59 -5.77 13.56
N ALA A 457 20.13 -5.18 12.49
CA ALA A 457 19.36 -4.48 11.48
C ALA A 457 20.07 -4.51 10.13
N GLU A 458 19.39 -5.03 9.11
CA GLU A 458 19.97 -5.22 7.77
C GLU A 458 19.03 -4.75 6.64
N TYR A 459 17.74 -4.55 6.93
CA TYR A 459 16.71 -4.39 5.92
C TYR A 459 16.29 -2.94 5.69
N ALA A 460 15.84 -2.66 4.46
CA ALA A 460 15.39 -1.38 3.98
C ALA A 460 13.93 -1.45 3.50
N ILE A 461 13.08 -0.54 3.98
CA ILE A 461 11.66 -0.49 3.63
C ILE A 461 11.30 0.89 3.08
N GLY A 462 10.56 0.93 1.98
CA GLY A 462 9.80 2.10 1.54
C GLY A 462 8.59 1.71 0.72
N ALA A 463 7.76 2.67 0.30
CA ALA A 463 6.55 2.32 -0.45
C ALA A 463 6.87 1.90 -1.90
N ILE A 464 7.78 2.60 -2.57
CA ILE A 464 8.16 2.31 -3.96
C ILE A 464 9.23 1.23 -4.00
N THR A 465 10.36 1.45 -3.30
CA THR A 465 11.43 0.44 -3.21
C THR A 465 11.95 0.17 -1.80
N GLY A 466 12.38 -1.07 -1.56
CA GLY A 466 13.21 -1.38 -0.40
C GLY A 466 14.65 -0.92 -0.63
N ASN A 467 15.31 -1.57 -1.59
CA ASN A 467 16.72 -1.37 -1.91
C ASN A 467 16.94 -1.16 -3.42
N GLY A 468 17.76 -0.19 -3.77
CA GLY A 468 18.16 0.14 -5.14
C GLY A 468 17.12 0.94 -5.94
N GLY A 469 17.45 1.16 -7.22
CA GLY A 469 16.58 1.79 -8.20
C GLY A 469 16.77 3.30 -8.35
N GLN A 470 16.62 3.76 -9.60
CA GLN A 470 16.48 5.17 -9.95
C GLN A 470 14.99 5.53 -9.96
N ILE A 471 14.57 6.33 -9.00
CA ILE A 471 13.15 6.66 -8.79
C ILE A 471 12.88 8.09 -9.23
N GLU A 472 11.96 8.27 -10.18
CA GLU A 472 11.67 9.57 -10.78
C GLU A 472 10.17 9.84 -10.87
N ASP A 473 9.74 11.03 -10.44
CA ASP A 473 8.35 11.49 -10.57
C ASP A 473 7.33 10.53 -9.89
N CYS A 474 7.68 9.99 -8.71
CA CYS A 474 6.83 9.05 -7.97
C CYS A 474 6.16 9.72 -6.76
N TYR A 475 4.95 9.24 -6.42
CA TYR A 475 4.15 9.81 -5.35
C TYR A 475 3.65 8.77 -4.36
N VAL A 476 3.71 9.09 -3.07
CA VAL A 476 3.22 8.22 -2.00
C VAL A 476 2.29 9.00 -1.09
N SER A 477 1.10 8.47 -0.82
CA SER A 477 0.20 9.03 0.19
C SER A 477 -0.32 7.98 1.17
N ASP A 478 -0.56 8.38 2.42
CA ASP A 478 -1.25 7.53 3.40
C ASP A 478 -0.57 6.17 3.54
N PHE A 479 0.74 6.21 3.81
CA PHE A 479 1.61 5.04 3.90
C PHE A 479 2.10 4.83 5.33
N GLU A 480 1.97 3.62 5.84
CA GLU A 480 2.43 3.25 7.18
C GLU A 480 3.46 2.11 7.15
N ILE A 481 4.52 2.27 7.95
CA ILE A 481 5.43 1.20 8.35
C ILE A 481 5.27 0.96 9.85
N SER A 482 4.94 -0.28 10.21
CA SER A 482 4.81 -0.74 11.59
C SER A 482 5.76 -1.90 11.86
N ALA A 483 6.75 -1.71 12.74
CA ALA A 483 7.86 -2.64 12.96
C ALA A 483 7.89 -3.16 14.41
N TYR A 484 7.21 -4.27 14.69
CA TYR A 484 7.01 -4.77 16.06
C TYR A 484 7.74 -6.09 16.36
N LEU A 485 8.52 -6.64 15.43
CA LEU A 485 9.40 -7.79 15.69
C LEU A 485 10.63 -7.39 16.53
N GLU A 486 11.29 -8.34 17.21
CA GLU A 486 12.47 -8.08 18.08
C GLU A 486 13.66 -7.44 17.34
N ASP A 487 13.87 -7.82 16.08
CA ASP A 487 14.91 -7.23 15.23
C ASP A 487 14.56 -5.79 14.80
N TYR A 488 15.53 -5.09 14.22
CA TYR A 488 15.35 -3.70 13.78
C TYR A 488 15.37 -3.60 12.26
N ILE A 489 14.54 -2.70 11.72
CA ILE A 489 14.69 -2.20 10.36
C ILE A 489 15.87 -1.22 10.35
N LEU A 490 16.76 -1.38 9.38
CA LEU A 490 17.94 -0.52 9.26
C LEU A 490 17.56 0.84 8.66
N TYR A 491 16.77 0.84 7.58
CA TYR A 491 16.36 2.04 6.84
C TYR A 491 14.87 2.03 6.53
N ALA A 492 14.16 3.09 6.92
CA ALA A 492 12.75 3.31 6.56
C ALA A 492 12.59 4.64 5.83
N GLY A 493 11.93 4.64 4.67
CA GLY A 493 11.62 5.87 3.94
C GLY A 493 10.24 5.87 3.31
N GLY A 494 9.64 7.04 3.10
CA GLY A 494 8.33 7.13 2.46
C GLY A 494 8.34 6.62 1.01
N ILE A 495 9.33 7.06 0.21
CA ILE A 495 9.54 6.55 -1.15
C ILE A 495 10.36 5.26 -1.12
N SER A 496 11.53 5.29 -0.46
CA SER A 496 12.48 4.18 -0.52
C SER A 496 13.28 4.01 0.76
N GLY A 497 13.60 2.76 1.12
CA GLY A 497 14.53 2.49 2.21
C GLY A 497 15.95 2.97 1.86
N LYS A 498 16.52 2.48 0.76
CA LYS A 498 17.86 2.83 0.26
C LYS A 498 17.90 2.79 -1.28
N PRO A 499 17.62 3.90 -1.98
CA PRO A 499 17.62 3.94 -3.43
C PRO A 499 19.00 4.23 -4.03
N ALA A 500 19.12 4.10 -5.35
CA ALA A 500 20.24 4.68 -6.08
C ALA A 500 20.11 6.20 -6.14
N ASN A 501 18.99 6.73 -6.64
CA ASN A 501 18.65 8.16 -6.53
C ASN A 501 17.13 8.33 -6.47
N VAL A 502 16.68 9.49 -5.97
CA VAL A 502 15.28 9.91 -6.01
C VAL A 502 15.17 11.31 -6.58
N VAL A 503 14.34 11.49 -7.60
CA VAL A 503 14.17 12.76 -8.30
C VAL A 503 12.69 13.08 -8.46
N ASN A 504 12.30 14.33 -8.21
CA ASN A 504 10.94 14.86 -8.43
C ASN A 504 9.81 14.09 -7.72
N SER A 505 10.09 13.48 -6.56
CA SER A 505 9.13 12.61 -5.87
C SER A 505 8.51 13.26 -4.64
N GLY A 506 7.33 12.80 -4.24
CA GLY A 506 6.55 13.39 -3.15
C GLY A 506 5.96 12.36 -2.19
N VAL A 507 5.94 12.72 -0.91
CA VAL A 507 5.33 11.92 0.17
C VAL A 507 4.38 12.81 0.97
N TYR A 508 3.16 12.33 1.16
CA TYR A 508 2.14 12.95 2.00
C TYR A 508 1.56 11.94 2.99
N ASN A 509 1.45 12.32 4.26
CA ASN A 509 0.85 11.45 5.29
C ASN A 509 1.56 10.08 5.40
N TYR A 510 2.83 10.12 5.81
CA TYR A 510 3.66 8.93 5.99
C TYR A 510 4.02 8.75 7.46
N SER A 511 3.90 7.53 7.98
CA SER A 511 4.36 7.19 9.32
C SER A 511 5.27 5.97 9.36
N ALA A 512 6.33 6.04 10.17
CA ALA A 512 7.22 4.92 10.46
C ALA A 512 7.34 4.73 11.97
N ASN A 513 6.90 3.57 12.46
CA ASN A 513 6.77 3.26 13.88
C ASN A 513 7.44 1.92 14.24
N GLY A 514 7.92 1.82 15.47
CA GLY A 514 8.48 0.58 16.03
C GLY A 514 10.01 0.51 16.03
N ASN A 515 10.54 -0.71 15.88
CA ASN A 515 11.97 -1.02 15.95
C ASN A 515 12.68 -0.61 14.65
N ILE A 516 13.01 0.68 14.54
CA ILE A 516 13.64 1.29 13.36
C ILE A 516 14.87 2.07 13.78
N PHE A 517 16.01 1.85 13.13
CA PHE A 517 17.22 2.63 13.39
C PHE A 517 17.22 3.99 12.71
N ASN A 518 16.99 4.02 11.40
CA ASN A 518 17.09 5.25 10.62
C ASN A 518 15.83 5.43 9.78
N ALA A 519 15.24 6.62 9.86
CA ALA A 519 14.01 6.94 9.15
C ALA A 519 14.11 8.28 8.43
N GLY A 520 13.53 8.40 7.23
CA GLY A 520 13.42 9.69 6.55
C GLY A 520 12.13 9.86 5.77
N GLY A 521 11.66 11.10 5.60
CA GLY A 521 10.38 11.34 4.93
C GLY A 521 10.34 10.87 3.48
N ILE A 522 11.46 10.98 2.74
CA ILE A 522 11.61 10.45 1.38
C ILE A 522 12.40 9.15 1.39
N VAL A 523 13.59 9.15 2.01
CA VAL A 523 14.49 8.00 2.05
C VAL A 523 15.01 7.68 3.44
N GLY A 524 15.15 6.40 3.76
CA GLY A 524 15.84 5.98 4.99
C GLY A 524 17.34 6.27 4.93
N SER A 525 17.97 5.98 3.78
CA SER A 525 19.39 6.18 3.52
C SER A 525 19.66 6.76 2.13
N ALA A 526 20.43 7.84 2.08
CA ALA A 526 20.97 8.45 0.86
C ALA A 526 22.41 7.99 0.55
N GLU A 527 22.84 6.82 1.04
CA GLU A 527 24.20 6.31 0.80
C GLU A 527 24.52 6.00 -0.67
N GLY A 528 23.48 5.79 -1.49
CA GLY A 528 23.57 5.25 -2.84
C GLY A 528 23.49 3.71 -2.87
N ALA A 529 23.39 3.18 -4.09
CA ALA A 529 23.26 1.76 -4.36
C ALA A 529 24.63 1.10 -4.62
N ARG A 530 24.62 -0.23 -4.65
CA ARG A 530 25.78 -1.06 -5.02
C ARG A 530 25.49 -1.83 -6.30
N ALA A 531 26.56 -2.09 -7.05
CA ALA A 531 26.51 -3.03 -8.16
C ALA A 531 26.85 -4.43 -7.64
N TYR A 532 26.47 -5.46 -8.40
CA TYR A 532 26.61 -6.86 -8.01
C TYR A 532 27.38 -7.64 -9.07
N ASP A 533 28.23 -8.57 -8.64
CA ASP A 533 28.93 -9.45 -9.56
C ASP A 533 27.99 -10.55 -10.12
N ALA A 534 28.52 -11.38 -11.02
CA ALA A 534 27.75 -12.50 -11.59
C ALA A 534 27.26 -13.52 -10.55
N LYS A 535 27.75 -13.50 -9.32
CA LYS A 535 27.31 -14.40 -8.24
C LYS A 535 26.32 -13.73 -7.29
N GLY A 536 25.91 -12.50 -7.59
CA GLY A 536 25.07 -11.69 -6.71
C GLY A 536 25.80 -11.18 -5.48
N GLN A 537 27.13 -11.12 -5.51
CA GLN A 537 27.93 -10.53 -4.44
C GLN A 537 28.09 -9.03 -4.68
N GLU A 538 27.92 -8.24 -3.63
CA GLU A 538 28.10 -6.79 -3.69
C GLU A 538 29.52 -6.42 -4.10
N LEU A 539 29.60 -5.52 -5.08
CA LEU A 539 30.83 -4.84 -5.44
C LEU A 539 31.11 -3.71 -4.44
N PRO A 540 32.40 -3.38 -4.20
CA PRO A 540 32.78 -2.41 -3.18
C PRO A 540 32.43 -0.95 -3.53
N GLU A 541 32.15 -0.68 -4.80
CA GLU A 541 31.90 0.67 -5.32
C GLU A 541 30.42 1.02 -5.19
N PHE A 542 30.16 2.19 -4.61
CA PHE A 542 28.83 2.78 -4.52
C PHE A 542 28.62 3.75 -5.68
N TYR A 543 27.36 3.94 -6.07
CA TYR A 543 26.94 4.96 -7.02
C TYR A 543 25.60 5.59 -6.62
N GLY A 544 25.30 6.77 -7.16
CA GLY A 544 24.09 7.52 -6.83
C GLY A 544 24.19 8.29 -5.50
N GLY A 545 23.16 8.17 -4.66
CA GLY A 545 22.98 8.87 -3.39
C GLY A 545 22.35 10.25 -3.52
N SER A 546 21.89 10.65 -4.71
CA SER A 546 21.31 11.98 -4.92
C SER A 546 19.81 12.00 -4.70
N ILE A 547 19.33 12.97 -3.93
CA ILE A 547 17.91 13.21 -3.64
C ILE A 547 17.57 14.64 -4.07
N GLN A 548 16.82 14.80 -5.14
CA GLN A 548 16.68 16.08 -5.82
C GLN A 548 15.24 16.40 -6.17
N GLY A 549 14.77 17.60 -5.85
CA GLY A 549 13.37 17.94 -6.11
C GLY A 549 12.50 16.94 -5.34
N CYS A 550 12.45 16.99 -4.02
CA CYS A 550 11.58 16.06 -3.29
C CYS A 550 10.80 16.78 -2.21
N VAL A 551 9.57 16.33 -1.95
CA VAL A 551 8.70 16.92 -0.93
C VAL A 551 8.21 15.88 0.08
N ALA A 552 8.41 16.16 1.35
CA ALA A 552 7.89 15.35 2.45
C ALA A 552 6.96 16.21 3.33
N ARG A 553 5.70 15.78 3.46
CA ARG A 553 4.68 16.49 4.22
C ARG A 553 3.85 15.57 5.10
N SER A 554 3.51 16.03 6.29
CA SER A 554 2.74 15.27 7.28
C SER A 554 3.43 13.94 7.55
N VAL A 555 4.66 14.01 8.05
CA VAL A 555 5.53 12.86 8.22
C VAL A 555 5.76 12.61 9.70
N THR A 556 5.45 11.39 10.17
CA THR A 556 5.67 10.95 11.55
C THR A 556 6.76 9.89 11.59
N LEU A 557 7.89 10.17 12.24
CA LEU A 557 9.03 9.25 12.30
C LEU A 557 9.39 8.92 13.75
N ASN A 558 9.33 7.64 14.07
CA ASN A 558 9.81 7.08 15.32
C ASN A 558 10.98 6.14 15.02
N SER A 559 12.18 6.54 15.44
CA SER A 559 13.40 5.74 15.26
C SER A 559 14.35 5.87 16.45
N GLU A 560 15.41 5.08 16.47
CA GLU A 560 16.38 5.08 17.57
C GLU A 560 17.61 5.96 17.27
N ILE A 561 18.17 5.89 16.05
CA ILE A 561 19.47 6.49 15.72
C ILE A 561 19.32 7.81 14.98
N ALA A 562 18.55 7.83 13.90
CA ALA A 562 18.45 8.99 13.02
C ALA A 562 17.05 9.17 12.44
N ALA A 563 16.56 10.41 12.41
CA ALA A 563 15.31 10.76 11.75
C ALA A 563 15.40 12.12 11.04
N GLY A 564 15.16 12.14 9.73
CA GLY A 564 15.25 13.36 8.92
C GLY A 564 14.02 13.65 8.08
N GLY A 565 13.73 14.92 7.85
CA GLY A 565 12.56 15.33 7.05
C GLY A 565 12.57 14.80 5.61
N ILE A 566 13.74 14.70 4.98
CA ILE A 566 13.93 14.10 3.65
C ILE A 566 14.68 12.77 3.75
N ALA A 567 15.83 12.75 4.43
CA ALA A 567 16.69 11.58 4.53
C ALA A 567 17.04 11.25 5.99
N GLY A 568 16.98 9.99 6.40
CA GLY A 568 17.46 9.58 7.73
C GLY A 568 18.97 9.77 7.85
N ILE A 569 19.72 9.10 6.98
CA ILE A 569 21.18 9.18 6.93
C ILE A 569 21.74 9.42 5.53
N GLY A 570 22.97 9.92 5.46
CA GLY A 570 23.71 10.20 4.22
C GLY A 570 25.16 9.75 4.29
N CYS A 571 25.44 8.50 4.65
CA CYS A 571 26.82 8.01 4.82
C CYS A 571 27.48 7.65 3.47
N THR A 572 27.42 8.55 2.49
CA THR A 572 27.75 8.23 1.09
C THR A 572 29.24 7.93 0.86
N ASN A 573 29.48 6.91 0.05
CA ASN A 573 30.80 6.61 -0.51
C ASN A 573 30.92 7.08 -1.96
N VAL A 574 29.92 7.80 -2.46
CA VAL A 574 29.85 8.36 -3.80
C VAL A 574 30.41 9.78 -3.78
N GLU A 575 31.24 10.11 -4.77
CA GLU A 575 31.76 11.47 -4.92
C GLU A 575 30.65 12.39 -5.47
N HIS A 576 30.53 13.59 -4.91
CA HIS A 576 29.56 14.62 -5.36
C HIS A 576 28.07 14.29 -5.22
N ALA A 577 27.68 13.35 -4.34
CA ALA A 577 26.26 13.14 -4.03
C ALA A 577 25.58 14.41 -3.51
N LEU A 578 24.33 14.65 -3.93
CA LEU A 578 23.63 15.91 -3.73
C LEU A 578 22.25 15.69 -3.08
N ILE A 579 21.92 16.51 -2.08
CA ILE A 579 20.54 16.70 -1.65
C ILE A 579 20.14 18.14 -1.99
N SER A 580 19.22 18.33 -2.93
CA SER A 580 18.87 19.69 -3.37
C SER A 580 17.44 19.88 -3.81
N ASN A 581 16.96 21.13 -3.71
CA ASN A 581 15.61 21.50 -4.13
C ASN A 581 14.54 20.69 -3.38
N CYS A 582 14.77 20.38 -2.10
CA CYS A 582 13.89 19.55 -1.30
C CYS A 582 13.14 20.36 -0.24
N TYR A 583 11.90 19.98 0.01
CA TYR A 583 11.00 20.64 0.96
C TYR A 583 10.44 19.66 1.99
N ALA A 584 10.56 19.99 3.27
CA ALA A 584 10.00 19.20 4.36
C ALA A 584 9.16 20.06 5.31
N THR A 585 7.93 19.64 5.59
CA THR A 585 7.01 20.36 6.47
C THR A 585 6.10 19.42 7.24
N GLU A 586 5.49 19.90 8.33
CA GLU A 586 4.58 19.10 9.17
C GLU A 586 5.26 17.80 9.65
N LEU A 587 6.46 17.95 10.22
CA LEU A 587 7.28 16.84 10.69
C LEU A 587 7.02 16.56 12.18
N HIS A 588 6.68 15.32 12.50
CA HIS A 588 6.50 14.81 13.85
C HIS A 588 7.57 13.73 14.12
N ILE A 589 8.69 14.13 14.73
CA ILE A 589 9.85 13.24 14.87
C ILE A 589 10.13 12.94 16.35
N SER A 590 10.21 11.66 16.69
CA SER A 590 10.75 11.16 17.96
C SER A 590 11.93 10.24 17.68
N CYS A 591 13.14 10.69 18.00
CA CYS A 591 14.36 9.93 17.73
C CYS A 591 15.18 9.70 19.00
N GLY A 592 15.42 8.44 19.34
CA GLY A 592 16.20 8.05 20.50
C GLY A 592 15.81 6.68 21.04
N GLU A 593 16.59 6.22 22.01
CA GLU A 593 16.28 5.05 22.83
C GLU A 593 15.51 5.48 24.07
N TYR A 594 14.47 4.73 24.40
CA TYR A 594 13.54 5.03 25.48
C TYR A 594 13.43 3.85 26.45
N GLU A 595 13.17 4.14 27.72
CA GLU A 595 13.04 3.13 28.78
C GLU A 595 11.70 2.39 28.71
N ASP A 596 10.69 3.02 28.12
CA ASP A 596 9.34 2.50 27.97
C ASP A 596 8.86 2.54 26.52
N GLU A 597 7.91 1.65 26.20
CA GLU A 597 7.25 1.64 24.88
C GLU A 597 6.45 2.93 24.61
N ALA A 598 6.00 3.60 25.67
CA ALA A 598 5.31 4.88 25.59
C ALA A 598 6.25 6.06 25.24
N ARG A 599 7.56 5.82 25.12
CA ARG A 599 8.59 6.80 24.75
C ARG A 599 8.57 8.07 25.62
N THR A 600 8.29 7.92 26.92
CA THR A 600 8.18 9.05 27.86
C THR A 600 9.52 9.42 28.49
N GLN A 601 10.42 8.45 28.64
CA GLN A 601 11.73 8.65 29.24
C GLN A 601 12.86 8.26 28.28
N VAL A 602 13.62 9.26 27.82
CA VAL A 602 14.75 9.08 26.91
C VAL A 602 15.95 8.52 27.69
N ILE A 603 16.45 7.35 27.27
CA ILE A 603 17.74 6.79 27.69
C ILE A 603 18.86 7.48 26.91
N LYS A 604 18.70 7.59 25.59
CA LYS A 604 19.71 8.15 24.68
C LYS A 604 19.04 8.90 23.54
N GLN A 605 19.45 10.14 23.34
CA GLN A 605 18.93 10.96 22.25
C GLN A 605 19.54 10.55 20.91
N GLY A 606 18.70 10.40 19.88
CA GLY A 606 19.14 10.20 18.50
C GLY A 606 19.39 11.51 17.75
N PHE A 607 19.73 11.42 16.46
CA PHE A 607 19.95 12.58 15.60
C PHE A 607 18.68 12.96 14.86
N ILE A 608 18.31 14.25 14.90
CA ILE A 608 17.15 14.78 14.19
C ILE A 608 17.59 15.92 13.28
N GLY A 609 17.12 15.91 12.03
CA GLY A 609 17.37 17.00 11.08
C GLY A 609 16.15 17.35 10.24
N GLY A 610 15.96 18.65 9.97
CA GLY A 610 14.84 19.15 9.16
C GLY A 610 14.89 18.68 7.71
N ILE A 611 16.08 18.38 7.18
CA ILE A 611 16.28 17.76 5.85
C ILE A 611 16.96 16.40 6.02
N ILE A 612 18.10 16.35 6.71
CA ILE A 612 18.85 15.11 6.92
C ILE A 612 19.34 14.98 8.36
N ALA A 613 19.20 13.82 8.98
CA ALA A 613 19.57 13.65 10.39
C ALA A 613 21.08 13.49 10.60
N LEU A 614 21.74 12.60 9.85
CA LEU A 614 23.17 12.33 9.98
C LEU A 614 23.83 12.23 8.61
N ASP A 615 24.93 12.95 8.39
CA ASP A 615 25.60 12.96 7.10
C ASP A 615 27.13 13.10 7.21
N GLY A 616 27.85 12.37 6.33
CA GLY A 616 29.29 12.48 6.15
C GLY A 616 30.18 11.56 7.00
N THR A 617 29.63 10.49 7.59
CA THR A 617 30.43 9.45 8.27
C THR A 617 31.12 8.49 7.28
N GLY A 618 30.63 8.42 6.04
CA GLY A 618 31.20 7.64 4.93
C GLY A 618 32.51 8.24 4.40
N LYS A 619 32.98 7.77 3.23
CA LYS A 619 34.19 8.31 2.59
C LYS A 619 34.01 9.79 2.24
N TYR A 620 32.83 10.15 1.73
CA TYR A 620 32.43 11.50 1.36
C TYR A 620 31.21 11.95 2.18
N GLY A 621 30.77 13.20 1.98
CA GLY A 621 29.50 13.71 2.51
C GLY A 621 28.73 14.41 1.41
N HIS A 622 27.42 14.59 1.60
CA HIS A 622 26.59 15.21 0.58
C HIS A 622 26.88 16.71 0.46
N THR A 623 26.66 17.24 -0.74
CA THR A 623 26.41 18.67 -0.90
C THR A 623 24.91 18.92 -0.71
N ILE A 624 24.56 19.79 0.22
CA ILE A 624 23.17 20.08 0.55
C ILE A 624 22.92 21.54 0.19
N SER A 625 21.93 21.82 -0.65
CA SER A 625 21.68 23.17 -1.16
C SER A 625 20.22 23.34 -1.53
N ASN A 626 19.72 24.57 -1.58
CA ASN A 626 18.36 24.84 -2.08
C ASN A 626 17.29 24.02 -1.34
N THR A 627 17.39 23.87 -0.02
CA THR A 627 16.41 23.09 0.74
C THR A 627 15.66 23.95 1.75
N VAL A 628 14.44 23.55 2.06
CA VAL A 628 13.58 24.24 3.01
C VAL A 628 12.96 23.23 3.97
N SER A 629 13.13 23.46 5.27
CA SER A 629 12.39 22.75 6.32
C SER A 629 11.71 23.78 7.22
N LEU A 630 10.41 23.63 7.47
CA LEU A 630 9.65 24.50 8.40
C LEU A 630 9.67 23.98 9.84
N SER A 631 10.45 22.94 10.12
CA SER A 631 10.63 22.41 11.47
C SER A 631 11.59 23.27 12.29
N ASP A 632 11.50 23.16 13.62
CA ASP A 632 12.43 23.82 14.55
C ASP A 632 13.82 23.14 14.60
N PHE A 633 14.02 22.08 13.81
CA PHE A 633 15.28 21.33 13.76
C PHE A 633 16.31 22.02 12.84
N SER A 634 17.60 21.76 13.10
CA SER A 634 18.64 22.15 12.16
C SER A 634 18.46 21.41 10.83
N VAL A 635 18.83 22.05 9.71
CA VAL A 635 18.73 21.44 8.37
C VAL A 635 19.45 20.08 8.33
N ILE A 636 20.65 20.04 8.91
CA ILE A 636 21.44 18.82 9.14
C ILE A 636 21.51 18.59 10.65
N GLY A 637 21.11 17.42 11.13
CA GLY A 637 21.18 17.09 12.56
C GLY A 637 22.61 16.97 13.06
N LYS A 638 23.38 16.06 12.46
CA LYS A 638 24.82 15.90 12.68
C LYS A 638 25.57 15.88 11.36
N LYS A 639 26.58 16.75 11.28
CA LYS A 639 27.39 17.03 10.10
C LYS A 639 28.85 16.65 10.37
N GLU A 640 29.43 15.77 9.55
CA GLU A 640 30.86 15.45 9.61
C GLU A 640 31.62 15.97 8.37
N LYS A 641 31.29 15.46 7.18
CA LYS A 641 31.97 15.81 5.91
C LYS A 641 31.09 16.54 4.90
N SER A 642 29.80 16.67 5.16
CA SER A 642 28.88 17.30 4.22
C SER A 642 29.08 18.80 4.12
N THR A 643 28.52 19.41 3.07
CA THR A 643 28.49 20.85 2.88
C THR A 643 27.04 21.31 2.85
N TYR A 644 26.78 22.52 3.35
CA TYR A 644 25.45 23.12 3.27
C TYR A 644 25.58 24.52 2.72
N ASP A 645 24.91 24.77 1.60
CA ASP A 645 24.72 26.09 1.05
C ASP A 645 23.42 26.70 1.61
N ASP A 646 23.57 27.72 2.45
CA ASP A 646 22.48 28.46 3.07
C ASP A 646 22.08 29.73 2.29
N THR A 647 22.70 29.97 1.13
CA THR A 647 22.55 31.23 0.37
C THR A 647 21.29 31.25 -0.50
N VAL A 648 20.83 30.09 -0.97
CA VAL A 648 19.66 29.93 -1.82
C VAL A 648 18.74 28.86 -1.22
N ARG A 649 17.46 29.19 -1.06
CA ARG A 649 16.41 28.25 -0.61
C ARG A 649 15.31 28.20 -1.66
N LEU A 650 15.21 27.07 -2.35
CA LEU A 650 14.23 26.82 -3.41
C LEU A 650 13.38 25.60 -3.05
N ALA A 651 12.07 25.69 -3.27
CA ALA A 651 11.20 24.52 -3.27
C ALA A 651 10.88 24.14 -4.73
N PRO A 652 10.64 22.85 -5.03
CA PRO A 652 10.28 22.44 -6.38
C PRO A 652 8.91 23.02 -6.78
N PRO A 653 8.69 23.41 -8.05
CA PRO A 653 7.43 24.03 -8.49
C PRO A 653 6.16 23.18 -8.26
N TYR A 654 6.26 21.85 -8.31
CA TYR A 654 5.13 20.94 -8.05
C TYR A 654 4.83 20.71 -6.57
N ALA A 655 5.72 21.13 -5.65
CA ALA A 655 5.38 21.21 -4.22
C ALA A 655 4.22 22.20 -3.95
N PHE A 656 3.73 22.87 -5.00
CA PHE A 656 2.62 23.83 -5.03
C PHE A 656 1.39 23.36 -5.83
N TYR A 657 1.42 22.20 -6.51
CA TYR A 657 0.33 21.70 -7.35
C TYR A 657 -0.30 20.43 -6.77
N GLN A 658 -1.43 20.60 -6.10
CA GLN A 658 -2.51 19.65 -5.74
C GLN A 658 -3.29 20.35 -4.62
N GLU A 659 -4.63 20.39 -4.67
CA GLU A 659 -5.50 21.24 -3.83
C GLU A 659 -5.24 21.18 -2.30
N ASN A 660 -4.48 20.20 -1.83
CA ASN A 660 -3.98 20.12 -0.45
C ASN A 660 -2.93 21.19 -0.08
N ILE A 661 -2.29 21.89 -1.02
CA ILE A 661 -1.22 22.89 -0.76
C ILE A 661 -1.77 24.30 -0.41
N GLN A 662 -3.08 24.54 -0.55
CA GLN A 662 -3.72 25.80 -0.16
C GLN A 662 -3.61 26.12 1.34
N THR A 663 -3.37 25.12 2.21
CA THR A 663 -3.18 25.32 3.65
C THR A 663 -1.82 25.90 4.00
N VAL A 664 -0.78 25.62 3.20
CA VAL A 664 0.60 26.12 3.42
C VAL A 664 0.74 27.60 3.03
N ILE A 665 -0.06 28.06 2.05
CA ILE A 665 -0.05 29.44 1.55
C ILE A 665 -0.59 30.45 2.59
N ASN A 666 -1.39 30.03 3.58
CA ASN A 666 -2.08 30.94 4.49
C ASN A 666 -1.35 31.24 5.82
N ARG A 667 -0.08 30.86 6.00
CA ARG A 667 0.72 31.29 7.17
C ARG A 667 1.93 32.13 6.76
N ASN A 668 1.69 33.44 6.68
CA ASN A 668 2.72 34.48 6.68
C ASN A 668 3.69 34.32 7.85
N THR A 669 4.95 34.00 7.61
CA THR A 669 6.06 34.38 8.51
C THR A 669 7.41 34.50 7.79
N VAL A 670 7.65 35.60 7.07
CA VAL A 670 9.00 36.20 6.99
C VAL A 670 8.89 37.74 6.94
N ASN A 671 9.63 38.41 7.81
CA ASN A 671 9.69 39.87 7.94
C ASN A 671 10.30 40.53 6.67
N PRO A 672 9.62 41.49 6.01
CA PRO A 672 10.10 42.16 4.79
C PRO A 672 11.42 42.94 4.93
N ALA A 673 11.89 43.20 6.15
CA ALA A 673 13.04 44.07 6.39
C ALA A 673 14.42 43.38 6.32
N SER A 674 14.49 42.03 6.30
CA SER A 674 15.77 41.27 6.17
C SER A 674 15.58 39.86 5.54
N PRO A 675 15.35 39.75 4.22
CA PRO A 675 15.34 38.45 3.52
C PRO A 675 16.78 37.99 3.18
N LYS A 676 17.07 36.69 3.37
CA LYS A 676 18.03 35.97 2.49
C LYS A 676 17.17 35.05 1.63
N GLU A 677 17.22 35.26 0.32
CA GLU A 677 16.14 35.02 -0.64
C GLU A 677 15.55 33.60 -0.62
N ILE A 678 14.24 33.51 -0.40
CA ILE A 678 13.42 32.36 -0.79
C ILE A 678 12.94 32.66 -2.21
N PHE A 679 13.44 31.97 -3.22
CA PHE A 679 12.89 32.09 -4.57
C PHE A 679 11.64 31.21 -4.65
N THR A 680 10.49 31.85 -4.51
CA THR A 680 9.18 31.26 -4.82
C THR A 680 8.90 31.57 -6.28
N GLY A 681 9.20 30.64 -7.18
CA GLY A 681 8.77 30.75 -8.57
C GLY A 681 7.24 30.70 -8.61
N CYS A 682 6.59 31.86 -8.79
CA CYS A 682 5.16 31.92 -9.04
C CYS A 682 4.86 31.32 -10.42
N PHE A 683 4.14 30.21 -10.45
CA PHE A 683 3.34 29.82 -11.60
C PHE A 683 1.88 29.97 -11.20
N ILE A 684 1.14 30.77 -11.96
CA ILE A 684 -0.30 30.91 -11.86
C ILE A 684 -0.85 30.16 -13.07
N PHE A 685 -1.57 29.06 -12.85
CA PHE A 685 -2.45 28.47 -13.87
C PHE A 685 -3.91 28.78 -13.53
N GLY A 686 -4.68 29.06 -14.58
CA GLY A 686 -6.06 29.51 -14.49
C GLY A 686 -7.04 28.38 -14.25
N GLU A 687 -8.17 28.77 -13.64
CA GLU A 687 -9.39 28.03 -13.27
C GLU A 687 -9.22 26.70 -12.49
N PRO A 688 -10.05 26.42 -11.47
CA PRO A 688 -9.81 25.38 -10.46
C PRO A 688 -10.25 23.96 -10.87
N ASP A 689 -10.85 23.78 -12.05
CA ASP A 689 -11.74 22.65 -12.33
C ASP A 689 -11.18 21.59 -13.31
N GLU A 690 -9.87 21.46 -13.48
CA GLU A 690 -9.33 20.40 -14.36
C GLU A 690 -8.18 19.66 -13.70
N PHE A 691 -8.45 18.56 -13.00
CA PHE A 691 -7.66 17.31 -13.07
C PHE A 691 -8.45 16.08 -12.62
N GLY A 692 -9.35 15.70 -13.53
CA GLY A 692 -9.73 14.34 -13.89
C GLY A 692 -10.33 14.45 -15.28
N ASP A 693 -10.34 13.39 -16.09
CA ASP A 693 -11.36 13.37 -17.15
C ASP A 693 -12.75 13.35 -16.48
N GLU A 694 -13.81 13.48 -17.26
CA GLU A 694 -15.19 13.49 -16.77
C GLU A 694 -15.58 12.20 -16.00
N THR A 695 -14.69 11.21 -15.92
CA THR A 695 -14.87 9.90 -15.28
C THR A 695 -14.07 9.70 -13.97
N GLY A 696 -13.23 10.67 -13.56
CA GLY A 696 -12.54 10.64 -12.27
C GLY A 696 -11.19 9.91 -12.28
N ASN A 697 -10.59 9.67 -13.45
CA ASN A 697 -9.20 9.20 -13.54
C ASN A 697 -8.22 10.31 -13.15
N LEU A 698 -7.23 10.00 -12.31
CA LEU A 698 -6.11 10.91 -12.01
C LEU A 698 -5.33 11.16 -13.30
N ALA A 699 -5.44 12.36 -13.87
CA ALA A 699 -4.65 12.74 -15.02
C ALA A 699 -3.16 12.62 -14.67
N PHE A 700 -2.41 11.91 -15.51
CA PHE A 700 -0.95 11.85 -15.42
C PHE A 700 -0.37 13.27 -15.26
N PRO A 701 0.66 13.47 -14.40
CA PRO A 701 1.42 14.69 -14.49
C PRO A 701 2.08 14.74 -15.87
N ALA A 702 1.80 15.80 -16.62
CA ALA A 702 2.53 16.11 -17.86
C ALA A 702 4.04 16.07 -17.57
N THR A 703 4.85 15.54 -18.49
CA THR A 703 6.30 15.53 -18.29
C THR A 703 6.81 16.97 -18.08
N ILE A 704 7.95 17.16 -17.40
CA ILE A 704 8.57 18.50 -17.31
C ILE A 704 8.76 19.11 -18.71
N GLN A 705 9.03 18.29 -19.74
CA GLN A 705 9.11 18.71 -21.14
C GLN A 705 7.76 19.10 -21.75
N ASP A 706 6.64 18.52 -21.32
CA ASP A 706 5.27 18.82 -21.76
C ASP A 706 4.65 20.02 -21.02
N LEU A 707 5.22 20.39 -19.87
CA LEU A 707 4.92 21.64 -19.16
C LEU A 707 5.65 22.86 -19.76
N LEU A 708 6.71 22.63 -20.52
CA LEU A 708 7.50 23.68 -21.20
C LEU A 708 6.92 24.22 -22.53
N PRO A 709 6.15 23.52 -23.39
CA PRO A 709 5.73 24.04 -24.69
C PRO A 709 4.54 25.02 -24.60
N ILE A 710 3.89 25.12 -23.43
CA ILE A 710 2.89 26.18 -23.16
C ILE A 710 3.58 27.52 -22.88
N THR A 711 4.91 27.54 -22.77
CA THR A 711 5.71 28.77 -22.74
C THR A 711 6.22 29.16 -24.13
N VAL A 712 5.37 29.84 -24.92
CA VAL A 712 5.61 30.92 -25.92
C VAL A 712 4.24 31.06 -26.63
N ILE A 713 3.44 32.12 -26.43
CA ILE A 713 3.48 33.40 -27.14
C ILE A 713 2.78 34.45 -26.26
N GLN A 714 3.53 35.40 -25.71
CA GLN A 714 3.06 36.79 -25.58
C GLN A 714 4.24 37.74 -25.73
N LYS A 715 4.43 38.20 -26.97
CA LYS A 715 5.11 39.41 -27.41
C LYS A 715 4.59 39.61 -28.83
N GLU A 716 3.86 40.64 -29.21
CA GLU A 716 3.73 42.03 -28.77
C GLU A 716 2.34 42.49 -29.22
N GLU A 717 1.66 43.33 -28.45
CA GLU A 717 0.96 44.49 -29.01
C GLU A 717 0.46 45.39 -27.88
N ASN A 718 1.29 46.38 -27.56
CA ASN A 718 0.78 47.66 -27.09
C ASN A 718 1.76 48.74 -27.52
N GLN A 719 1.76 49.09 -28.81
CA GLN A 719 2.16 50.42 -29.30
C GLN A 719 1.40 50.79 -30.58
N ASN A 720 0.49 51.76 -30.45
CA ASN A 720 0.00 52.70 -31.46
C ASN A 720 -0.85 52.18 -32.63
N GLY A 721 -2.17 52.43 -32.52
CA GLY A 721 -3.14 52.36 -33.61
C GLY A 721 -4.57 52.56 -33.11
#